data_AF-A0A9D7ESJ0-F1
#
_entry.id   AF-A0A9D7ESJ0-F1
#
_cell.length_a   1.000
_cell.length_b   1.000
_cell.length_c   1.000
_cell.angle_alpha   90.00
_cell.angle_beta   90.00
_cell.angle_gamma   90.00
#
_symmetry.space_group_name_H-M   'P 1'
#
loop_
_entity.id
_entity.type
_entity.pdbx_description
1 polymer ?
#
loop_
_entity_poly.entity_id
_entity_poly.type
_entity_poly.pdbx_seq_one_letter_code
_entity_poly.pdbx_strand_id
1 'polypeptide(L)'
;MLKLILLKCCLCIALLSGANTTIVKNAEELKKANKEASPGDIIILQDGIWNNITISLNCTGTKEQPITFKAQTAGKVIISGNSKLLIGGTYIIVDGFYFTNGYAGSDAIIKFRVNNEQLANYCRVTNTVINNFNNPQRMDDNYWVALYGKHNQIDHCRFQDKKNMGVMMAVLLDDERSRENFHSINNNYFGFRLPLASNSGETIRVGVSQHCEFNSNTQIIDNFFEHCDGETEIISLKSCSNVIRNNLFKECSGAVVLRHGNYNTMESNVFLGNNKPGTGGVRIINKGQWVVNNLFYECRGKDFRSPIAIMNGVPNSPANRYVEVTDAVIANNNFYNCTPLSFCDGSDAERSVTPSNVAFINNIYYNNTDKIAYLKHDDISRIRFAGNIINDAMPQTMPDGFNKSSINIQKEGASIIPVSNNSGFAISDSLKAIGSTRLAGKLSSTPGITDIEKFKQVIANAETKCGAAWFNESFTALEQTRIRVTCKTADDVYKALQENKTGSVEIILTKKKYQFPTPIILNANVTISARSRRTIKFNTTFSDFLFYITAGNNIILKKLRIDMDDVETKSFISSDTSGSSNHSNLIVTDCVFKRGKMLFFNAAKTTVLDSIIITNNTFTDNKGMLFNFSNELDKKGYYNVEKLIIANNTITEHKGQILAMQRTGNDESTMGPNLSFLQ
;
A
#
# COMPACT_ATOMS: atom_id res chain seq x y z
N MET A 1 22.11 69.86 18.21
CA MET A 1 22.33 68.40 18.07
C MET A 1 21.31 67.59 18.89
N LEU A 2 20.02 67.99 18.91
CA LEU A 2 18.97 67.35 19.75
C LEU A 2 17.59 67.25 19.05
N LYS A 3 17.51 67.55 17.75
CA LYS A 3 16.26 67.48 16.94
C LYS A 3 16.27 66.38 15.87
N LEU A 4 17.35 65.59 15.77
CA LEU A 4 17.50 64.53 14.76
C LEU A 4 17.40 63.10 15.33
N ILE A 5 17.16 62.96 16.64
CA ILE A 5 17.10 61.65 17.32
C ILE A 5 15.65 61.21 17.58
N LEU A 6 14.68 62.13 17.66
CA LEU A 6 13.26 61.76 17.83
C LEU A 6 12.55 61.28 16.55
N LEU A 7 13.12 61.51 15.36
CA LEU A 7 12.48 61.09 14.10
C LEU A 7 12.84 59.64 13.69
N LYS A 8 13.75 58.97 14.41
CA LYS A 8 14.05 57.53 14.24
C LYS A 8 13.37 56.62 15.27
N CYS A 9 12.70 57.16 16.29
CA CYS A 9 11.94 56.36 17.25
C CYS A 9 10.42 56.27 16.95
N CYS A 10 9.89 57.04 15.99
CA CYS A 10 8.46 57.02 15.65
C CYS A 10 8.10 56.26 14.36
N LEU A 11 9.05 55.55 13.73
CA LEU A 11 8.81 54.70 12.55
C LEU A 11 9.08 53.20 12.83
N CYS A 12 8.93 52.79 14.09
CA CYS A 12 8.84 51.39 14.51
C CYS A 12 7.52 51.12 15.26
N ILE A 13 6.44 51.79 14.87
CA ILE A 13 5.13 51.16 14.99
C ILE A 13 5.09 50.17 13.82
N ALA A 14 5.75 49.02 14.00
CA ALA A 14 5.34 47.84 13.29
C ALA A 14 3.83 47.74 13.57
N LEU A 15 3.02 47.95 12.53
CA LEU A 15 1.64 47.51 12.52
C LEU A 15 1.73 46.02 12.82
N LEU A 16 1.64 45.67 14.10
CA LEU A 16 1.22 44.36 14.55
C LEU A 16 -0.21 44.23 14.04
N SER A 17 -0.36 43.91 12.75
CA SER A 17 -1.63 43.41 12.22
C SER A 17 -1.90 42.17 13.04
N GLY A 18 -2.83 42.28 13.99
CA GLY A 18 -3.25 41.15 14.79
C GLY A 18 -3.71 40.02 13.87
N ALA A 19 -3.30 38.80 14.18
CA ALA A 19 -3.80 37.61 13.51
C ALA A 19 -5.34 37.61 13.57
N ASN A 20 -6.00 37.69 12.42
CA ASN A 20 -7.45 37.65 12.36
C ASN A 20 -7.92 36.20 12.29
N THR A 21 -9.02 35.90 12.98
CA THR A 21 -9.71 34.62 12.84
C THR A 21 -11.00 34.82 12.05
N THR A 22 -11.12 34.15 10.91
CA THR A 22 -12.27 34.27 10.00
C THR A 22 -12.91 32.90 9.80
N ILE A 23 -14.20 32.77 10.10
CA ILE A 23 -14.98 31.56 9.76
C ILE A 23 -15.55 31.71 8.36
N VAL A 24 -15.33 30.71 7.50
CA VAL A 24 -15.87 30.63 6.15
C VAL A 24 -16.86 29.47 6.03
N LYS A 25 -17.99 29.71 5.37
CA LYS A 25 -19.13 28.79 5.32
C LYS A 25 -19.34 28.15 3.95
N ASN A 26 -18.65 28.65 2.93
CA ASN A 26 -18.78 28.21 1.54
C ASN A 26 -17.52 28.55 0.73
N ALA A 27 -17.49 28.08 -0.52
CA ALA A 27 -16.34 28.24 -1.42
C ALA A 27 -16.00 29.71 -1.72
N GLU A 28 -17.01 30.58 -1.87
CA GLU A 28 -16.80 31.99 -2.18
C GLU A 28 -16.18 32.75 -1.00
N GLU A 29 -16.65 32.48 0.22
CA GLU A 29 -16.05 33.02 1.44
C GLU A 29 -14.62 32.53 1.63
N LEU A 30 -14.34 31.24 1.37
CA LEU A 30 -12.99 30.68 1.43
C LEU A 30 -12.05 31.32 0.40
N LYS A 31 -12.52 31.51 -0.84
CA LYS A 31 -11.75 32.17 -1.91
C LYS A 31 -11.43 33.63 -1.55
N LYS A 32 -12.40 34.35 -0.99
CA LYS A 32 -12.20 35.73 -0.51
C LYS A 32 -11.18 35.76 0.64
N ALA A 33 -11.36 34.91 1.66
CA ALA A 33 -10.45 34.83 2.79
C ALA A 33 -9.01 34.48 2.36
N ASN A 34 -8.82 33.53 1.43
CA ASN A 34 -7.49 33.20 0.89
C ASN A 34 -6.83 34.41 0.18
N LYS A 35 -7.60 35.23 -0.54
CA LYS A 35 -7.08 36.40 -1.24
C LYS A 35 -6.67 37.53 -0.27
N GLU A 36 -7.41 37.68 0.83
CA GLU A 36 -7.24 38.75 1.81
C GLU A 36 -6.32 38.37 2.98
N ALA A 37 -5.94 37.08 3.08
CA ALA A 37 -5.15 36.55 4.18
C ALA A 37 -3.77 37.22 4.29
N SER A 38 -3.45 37.63 5.52
CA SER A 38 -2.17 38.20 5.92
C SER A 38 -1.43 37.22 6.85
N PRO A 39 -0.08 37.32 6.97
CA PRO A 39 0.69 36.46 7.87
C PRO A 39 0.11 36.39 9.28
N GLY A 40 -0.14 35.16 9.75
CA GLY A 40 -0.70 34.87 11.06
C GLY A 40 -2.22 34.65 11.08
N ASP A 41 -2.93 34.95 10.00
CA ASP A 41 -4.38 34.75 9.94
C ASP A 41 -4.78 33.28 10.06
N ILE A 42 -5.94 33.06 10.69
CA ILE A 42 -6.57 31.75 10.86
C ILE A 42 -7.92 31.76 10.14
N ILE A 43 -8.02 30.97 9.07
CA ILE A 43 -9.25 30.75 8.30
C ILE A 43 -9.84 29.41 8.76
N ILE A 44 -11.02 29.46 9.35
CA ILE A 44 -11.73 28.29 9.89
C ILE A 44 -12.83 27.89 8.91
N LEU A 45 -12.77 26.68 8.36
CA LEU A 45 -13.85 26.11 7.55
C LEU A 45 -14.94 25.58 8.47
N GLN A 46 -16.19 26.03 8.26
CA GLN A 46 -17.35 25.59 9.02
C GLN A 46 -17.58 24.07 8.88
N ASP A 47 -17.97 23.44 10.00
CA ASP A 47 -18.40 22.04 10.04
C ASP A 47 -19.52 21.78 9.01
N GLY A 48 -19.41 20.67 8.27
CA GLY A 48 -20.35 20.31 7.23
C GLY A 48 -19.70 19.61 6.05
N ILE A 49 -20.52 19.35 5.02
CA ILE A 49 -20.08 18.70 3.78
C ILE A 49 -19.75 19.78 2.75
N TRP A 50 -18.48 19.78 2.32
CA TRP A 50 -17.96 20.59 1.23
C TRP A 50 -17.87 19.70 -0.01
N ASN A 51 -18.98 19.63 -0.75
CA ASN A 51 -19.16 18.70 -1.86
C ASN A 51 -18.76 19.32 -3.21
N ASN A 52 -18.08 18.54 -4.06
CA ASN A 52 -17.67 18.94 -5.42
C ASN A 52 -16.88 20.27 -5.46
N ILE A 53 -15.88 20.43 -4.58
CA ILE A 53 -15.11 21.67 -4.42
C ILE A 53 -13.64 21.51 -4.81
N THR A 54 -13.12 22.52 -5.50
CA THR A 54 -11.66 22.74 -5.61
C THR A 54 -11.25 23.83 -4.62
N ILE A 55 -10.56 23.44 -3.55
CA ILE A 55 -9.95 24.38 -2.59
C ILE A 55 -8.59 24.79 -3.17
N SER A 56 -8.46 26.03 -3.63
CA SER A 56 -7.21 26.55 -4.20
C SER A 56 -6.65 27.65 -3.29
N LEU A 57 -5.60 27.30 -2.54
CA LEU A 57 -4.93 28.18 -1.61
C LEU A 57 -3.68 28.75 -2.27
N ASN A 58 -3.51 30.07 -2.22
CA ASN A 58 -2.37 30.75 -2.82
C ASN A 58 -2.11 32.09 -2.12
N CYS A 59 -1.54 32.01 -0.93
CA CYS A 59 -1.20 33.15 -0.09
C CYS A 59 0.23 33.02 0.47
N THR A 60 0.71 34.07 1.14
CA THR A 60 2.10 34.15 1.62
C THR A 60 2.08 34.49 3.11
N GLY A 61 2.33 33.48 3.94
CA GLY A 61 2.65 33.67 5.35
C GLY A 61 4.14 33.93 5.56
N THR A 62 4.56 33.90 6.82
CA THR A 62 5.98 33.92 7.20
C THR A 62 6.28 32.73 8.10
N LYS A 63 7.58 32.48 8.35
CA LYS A 63 8.00 31.41 9.26
C LYS A 63 7.44 31.60 10.67
N GLU A 64 7.42 32.83 11.15
CA GLU A 64 6.94 33.20 12.49
C GLU A 64 5.42 33.32 12.53
N GLN A 65 4.78 33.66 11.40
CA GLN A 65 3.33 33.88 11.29
C GLN A 65 2.79 33.18 10.03
N PRO A 66 2.67 31.84 10.05
CA PRO A 66 2.05 31.11 8.94
C PRO A 66 0.55 31.43 8.85
N ILE A 67 -0.01 31.26 7.65
CA ILE A 67 -1.46 31.38 7.44
C ILE A 67 -2.08 29.99 7.61
N THR A 68 -3.06 29.86 8.50
CA THR A 68 -3.64 28.56 8.85
C THR A 68 -5.06 28.43 8.30
N PHE A 69 -5.30 27.41 7.48
CA PHE A 69 -6.62 26.96 7.07
C PHE A 69 -6.97 25.70 7.84
N LYS A 70 -7.94 25.76 8.75
CA LYS A 70 -8.28 24.62 9.61
C LYS A 70 -9.75 24.29 9.62
N ALA A 71 -10.06 23.02 9.87
CA ALA A 71 -11.42 22.61 10.18
C ALA A 71 -11.90 23.26 11.49
N GLN A 72 -13.17 23.66 11.55
CA GLN A 72 -13.80 24.13 12.79
C GLN A 72 -13.72 23.04 13.87
N THR A 73 -14.19 21.84 13.55
CA THR A 73 -13.95 20.63 14.33
C THR A 73 -13.27 19.59 13.42
N ALA A 74 -12.11 19.08 13.83
CA ALA A 74 -11.40 18.06 13.07
C ALA A 74 -12.31 16.83 12.83
N GLY A 75 -12.36 16.36 11.59
CA GLY A 75 -13.26 15.29 11.15
C GLY A 75 -14.70 15.68 10.82
N LYS A 76 -15.13 16.93 11.07
CA LYS A 76 -16.47 17.42 10.71
C LYS A 76 -16.50 18.32 9.49
N VAL A 77 -15.34 18.73 8.96
CA VAL A 77 -15.22 19.34 7.62
C VAL A 77 -14.97 18.21 6.62
N ILE A 78 -16.06 17.70 6.05
CA ILE A 78 -16.05 16.56 5.14
C ILE A 78 -15.94 17.09 3.71
N ILE A 79 -14.85 16.76 3.02
CA ILE A 79 -14.63 17.05 1.62
C ILE A 79 -15.08 15.83 0.80
N SER A 80 -16.14 15.97 -0.01
CA SER A 80 -16.79 14.86 -0.73
C SER A 80 -17.00 15.12 -2.22
N GLY A 81 -17.45 14.13 -2.97
CA GLY A 81 -17.70 14.27 -4.40
C GLY A 81 -16.41 14.47 -5.21
N ASN A 82 -16.49 15.19 -6.33
CA ASN A 82 -15.32 15.52 -7.14
C ASN A 82 -14.59 16.72 -6.53
N SER A 83 -13.67 16.46 -5.59
CA SER A 83 -13.04 17.50 -4.79
C SER A 83 -11.53 17.33 -4.66
N LYS A 84 -10.83 18.45 -4.47
CA LYS A 84 -9.37 18.51 -4.34
C LYS A 84 -8.89 19.76 -3.63
N LEU A 85 -7.66 19.70 -3.11
CA LEU A 85 -6.91 20.77 -2.46
C LEU A 85 -5.64 21.06 -3.26
N LEU A 86 -5.51 22.31 -3.70
CA LEU A 86 -4.34 22.84 -4.39
C LEU A 86 -3.70 23.90 -3.49
N ILE A 87 -2.38 23.83 -3.30
CA ILE A 87 -1.62 24.73 -2.44
C ILE A 87 -0.51 25.35 -3.28
N GLY A 88 -0.51 26.67 -3.41
CA GLY A 88 0.57 27.50 -3.92
C GLY A 88 0.94 28.57 -2.90
N GLY A 89 2.11 29.17 -3.02
CA GLY A 89 2.57 30.20 -2.09
C GLY A 89 3.46 29.64 -0.99
N THR A 90 3.54 30.31 0.16
CA THR A 90 4.50 29.94 1.21
C THR A 90 3.96 30.06 2.62
N TYR A 91 4.45 29.21 3.52
CA TYR A 91 4.07 29.18 4.94
C TYR A 91 2.55 29.09 5.17
N ILE A 92 1.91 28.18 4.43
CA ILE A 92 0.49 27.82 4.60
C ILE A 92 0.38 26.54 5.41
N ILE A 93 -0.51 26.51 6.39
CA ILE A 93 -0.85 25.31 7.17
C ILE A 93 -2.27 24.89 6.84
N VAL A 94 -2.49 23.62 6.50
CA VAL A 94 -3.81 22.99 6.37
C VAL A 94 -3.98 21.95 7.49
N ASP A 95 -5.03 22.08 8.30
CA ASP A 95 -5.24 21.25 9.51
C ASP A 95 -6.67 20.69 9.59
N GLY A 96 -6.80 19.37 9.66
CA GLY A 96 -8.04 18.73 10.11
C GLY A 96 -9.07 18.40 9.03
N PHE A 97 -8.71 18.39 7.74
CA PHE A 97 -9.66 18.10 6.65
C PHE A 97 -9.94 16.60 6.53
N TYR A 98 -11.16 16.22 6.14
CA TYR A 98 -11.55 14.83 5.94
C TYR A 98 -12.06 14.56 4.52
N PHE A 99 -11.23 13.95 3.67
CA PHE A 99 -11.62 13.51 2.33
C PHE A 99 -12.23 12.11 2.38
N THR A 100 -13.52 12.00 2.07
CA THR A 100 -14.24 10.72 1.96
C THR A 100 -15.45 10.85 1.03
N ASN A 101 -16.03 9.73 0.59
CA ASN A 101 -17.20 9.70 -0.30
C ASN A 101 -17.01 10.55 -1.58
N GLY A 102 -15.87 10.41 -2.24
CA GLY A 102 -15.53 11.21 -3.43
C GLY A 102 -14.30 10.72 -4.17
N TYR A 103 -13.84 11.54 -5.12
CA TYR A 103 -12.72 11.27 -6.03
C TYR A 103 -12.13 12.59 -6.57
N ALA A 104 -10.98 12.54 -7.26
CA ALA A 104 -10.32 13.74 -7.82
C ALA A 104 -10.09 13.70 -9.34
N GLY A 105 -10.59 12.66 -10.03
CA GLY A 105 -10.40 12.48 -11.47
C GLY A 105 -8.93 12.24 -11.78
N SER A 106 -8.40 12.87 -12.83
CA SER A 106 -6.99 12.75 -13.23
C SER A 106 -6.01 13.61 -12.42
N ASP A 107 -6.51 14.46 -11.50
CA ASP A 107 -5.66 15.31 -10.67
C ASP A 107 -5.36 14.64 -9.32
N ALA A 108 -4.38 15.18 -8.60
CA ALA A 108 -4.13 14.76 -7.23
C ALA A 108 -5.23 15.27 -6.29
N ILE A 109 -5.55 14.52 -5.22
CA ILE A 109 -6.46 15.02 -4.16
C ILE A 109 -5.82 16.21 -3.45
N ILE A 110 -4.55 16.09 -3.06
CA ILE A 110 -3.76 17.18 -2.47
C ILE A 110 -2.56 17.44 -3.38
N LYS A 111 -2.44 18.67 -3.88
CA LYS A 111 -1.38 19.08 -4.80
C LYS A 111 -0.66 20.31 -4.29
N PHE A 112 0.66 20.22 -4.14
CA PHE A 112 1.51 21.32 -3.67
C PHE A 112 1.90 22.29 -4.80
N ARG A 113 0.95 22.56 -5.69
CA ARG A 113 0.95 23.67 -6.64
C ARG A 113 -0.47 23.95 -7.10
N VAL A 114 -0.79 25.21 -7.41
CA VAL A 114 -2.08 25.58 -8.03
C VAL A 114 -2.01 25.58 -9.57
N ASN A 115 -0.81 25.80 -10.12
CA ASN A 115 -0.47 25.72 -11.55
C ASN A 115 1.05 25.51 -11.69
N ASN A 116 1.59 25.59 -12.90
CA ASN A 116 3.03 25.37 -13.13
C ASN A 116 3.90 26.53 -12.61
N GLU A 117 3.31 27.71 -12.40
CA GLU A 117 4.01 28.92 -12.01
C GLU A 117 4.07 29.06 -10.47
N GLN A 118 3.03 28.61 -9.78
CA GLN A 118 2.79 28.85 -8.35
C GLN A 118 2.86 27.54 -7.55
N LEU A 119 4.06 27.22 -7.08
CA LEU A 119 4.39 26.09 -6.21
C LEU A 119 4.16 26.43 -4.73
N ALA A 120 3.96 25.42 -3.90
CA ALA A 120 4.01 25.56 -2.45
C ALA A 120 5.45 25.42 -1.94
N ASN A 121 5.88 26.29 -1.02
CA ASN A 121 7.14 26.11 -0.29
C ASN A 121 6.95 26.40 1.20
N TYR A 122 7.58 25.62 2.07
CA TYR A 122 7.40 25.74 3.53
C TYR A 122 5.94 25.59 3.98
N CYS A 123 5.11 24.90 3.20
CA CYS A 123 3.71 24.64 3.54
C CYS A 123 3.56 23.30 4.25
N ARG A 124 2.53 23.18 5.10
CA ARG A 124 2.28 22.00 5.92
C ARG A 124 0.84 21.52 5.75
N VAL A 125 0.65 20.22 5.51
CA VAL A 125 -0.65 19.54 5.64
C VAL A 125 -0.56 18.62 6.85
N THR A 126 -1.42 18.84 7.83
CA THR A 126 -1.41 18.10 9.09
C THR A 126 -2.80 17.59 9.47
N ASN A 127 -2.84 16.53 10.28
CA ASN A 127 -4.07 16.07 10.96
C ASN A 127 -5.24 15.80 9.98
N THR A 128 -4.92 15.45 8.74
CA THR A 128 -5.85 15.32 7.62
C THR A 128 -6.03 13.85 7.28
N VAL A 129 -7.26 13.45 6.92
CA VAL A 129 -7.58 12.06 6.55
C VAL A 129 -8.03 12.01 5.10
N ILE A 130 -7.47 11.06 4.34
CA ILE A 130 -8.01 10.60 3.05
C ILE A 130 -8.41 9.14 3.24
N ASN A 131 -9.72 8.86 3.22
CA ASN A 131 -10.29 7.53 3.44
C ASN A 131 -11.21 7.15 2.29
N ASN A 132 -10.83 6.12 1.52
CA ASN A 132 -11.63 5.56 0.42
C ASN A 132 -12.09 6.62 -0.63
N PHE A 133 -11.24 7.61 -0.93
CA PHE A 133 -11.52 8.70 -1.88
C PHE A 133 -11.00 8.34 -3.29
N ASN A 134 -11.62 7.32 -3.88
CA ASN A 134 -11.12 6.64 -5.09
C ASN A 134 -11.86 7.07 -6.34
N ASN A 135 -11.13 7.15 -7.46
CA ASN A 135 -11.79 7.21 -8.76
C ASN A 135 -12.71 5.98 -8.95
N PRO A 136 -13.89 6.14 -9.59
CA PRO A 136 -14.83 5.05 -9.75
C PRO A 136 -14.25 3.84 -10.49
N GLN A 137 -13.45 4.08 -11.55
CA GLN A 137 -12.80 3.01 -12.30
C GLN A 137 -11.41 2.73 -11.75
N ARG A 138 -11.05 1.45 -11.63
CA ARG A 138 -9.76 1.00 -11.10
C ARG A 138 -8.58 1.53 -11.91
N MET A 139 -8.72 1.64 -13.23
CA MET A 139 -7.62 2.01 -14.12
C MET A 139 -7.52 3.51 -14.37
N ASP A 140 -8.36 4.32 -13.73
CA ASP A 140 -8.23 5.78 -13.76
C ASP A 140 -7.06 6.17 -12.84
N ASP A 141 -5.94 6.55 -13.44
CA ASP A 141 -4.73 6.95 -12.73
C ASP A 141 -4.92 8.30 -12.03
N ASN A 142 -4.59 8.34 -10.74
CA ASN A 142 -4.31 9.59 -10.05
C ASN A 142 -3.41 9.38 -8.83
N TYR A 143 -2.87 10.49 -8.33
CA TYR A 143 -2.19 10.53 -7.05
C TYR A 143 -3.17 10.97 -5.95
N TRP A 144 -3.00 10.49 -4.73
CA TRP A 144 -3.69 11.16 -3.62
C TRP A 144 -2.95 12.41 -3.20
N VAL A 145 -1.63 12.35 -3.16
CA VAL A 145 -0.80 13.50 -2.84
C VAL A 145 0.30 13.67 -3.88
N ALA A 146 0.47 14.89 -4.37
CA ALA A 146 1.55 15.28 -5.28
C ALA A 146 2.33 16.46 -4.69
N LEU A 147 3.55 16.18 -4.23
CA LEU A 147 4.49 17.15 -3.67
C LEU A 147 5.35 17.78 -4.77
N TYR A 148 5.40 19.11 -4.73
CA TYR A 148 6.26 19.98 -5.55
C TYR A 148 6.90 21.02 -4.63
N GLY A 149 7.78 21.87 -5.17
CA GLY A 149 8.45 22.94 -4.42
C GLY A 149 9.45 22.42 -3.38
N LYS A 150 9.71 23.19 -2.32
CA LYS A 150 10.71 22.86 -1.29
C LYS A 150 10.19 23.06 0.12
N HIS A 151 10.76 22.32 1.07
CA HIS A 151 10.53 22.40 2.52
C HIS A 151 9.07 22.22 2.96
N ASN A 152 8.25 21.60 2.12
CA ASN A 152 6.89 21.21 2.49
C ASN A 152 6.88 20.04 3.47
N GLN A 153 5.85 20.00 4.31
CA GLN A 153 5.66 18.99 5.33
C GLN A 153 4.27 18.34 5.22
N ILE A 154 4.24 17.01 5.36
CA ILE A 154 3.01 16.24 5.53
C ILE A 154 3.17 15.39 6.78
N ASP A 155 2.32 15.64 7.78
CA ASP A 155 2.45 14.95 9.05
C ASP A 155 1.14 14.71 9.80
N HIS A 156 1.14 13.71 10.68
CA HIS A 156 -0.06 13.33 11.45
C HIS A 156 -1.29 13.12 10.55
N CYS A 157 -1.08 12.73 9.29
CA CYS A 157 -2.14 12.46 8.34
C CYS A 157 -2.40 10.97 8.21
N ARG A 158 -3.61 10.61 7.82
CA ARG A 158 -4.04 9.21 7.60
C ARG A 158 -4.46 9.02 6.15
N PHE A 159 -3.86 8.05 5.48
CA PHE A 159 -4.18 7.68 4.11
C PHE A 159 -4.50 6.20 4.08
N GLN A 160 -5.73 5.83 3.74
CA GLN A 160 -6.13 4.41 3.69
C GLN A 160 -7.21 4.15 2.65
N ASP A 161 -7.20 2.93 2.13
CA ASP A 161 -8.15 2.39 1.14
C ASP A 161 -8.04 3.06 -0.23
N LYS A 162 -6.82 3.28 -0.73
CA LYS A 162 -6.62 3.62 -2.17
C LYS A 162 -6.78 2.36 -3.00
N LYS A 163 -7.65 2.39 -4.00
CA LYS A 163 -8.04 1.22 -4.80
C LYS A 163 -7.85 1.40 -6.31
N ASN A 164 -7.87 2.64 -6.80
CA ASN A 164 -7.56 2.92 -8.20
C ASN A 164 -6.05 3.08 -8.43
N MET A 165 -5.63 2.94 -9.69
CA MET A 165 -4.26 3.02 -10.18
C MET A 165 -3.62 4.37 -9.82
N GLY A 166 -2.29 4.35 -9.67
CA GLY A 166 -1.48 5.52 -9.38
C GLY A 166 -0.94 5.50 -7.95
N VAL A 167 0.27 6.02 -7.77
CA VAL A 167 0.92 6.10 -6.45
C VAL A 167 0.05 6.89 -5.46
N MET A 168 0.04 6.50 -4.18
CA MET A 168 -0.72 7.23 -3.18
C MET A 168 -0.07 8.61 -2.92
N MET A 169 1.24 8.65 -2.67
CA MET A 169 1.99 9.90 -2.50
C MET A 169 3.20 9.97 -3.43
N ALA A 170 3.24 10.99 -4.30
CA ALA A 170 4.35 11.26 -5.21
C ALA A 170 5.12 12.52 -4.80
N VAL A 171 6.45 12.48 -4.87
CA VAL A 171 7.32 13.67 -4.91
C VAL A 171 7.84 13.85 -6.33
N LEU A 172 7.58 15.02 -6.91
CA LEU A 172 7.86 15.31 -8.32
C LEU A 172 9.11 16.19 -8.44
N LEU A 173 9.97 15.85 -9.42
CA LEU A 173 11.30 16.46 -9.63
C LEU A 173 11.49 16.97 -11.07
N ASP A 174 10.39 17.07 -11.81
CA ASP A 174 10.32 17.55 -13.20
C ASP A 174 10.75 19.01 -13.34
N ASP A 175 10.64 19.79 -12.25
CA ASP A 175 11.05 21.19 -12.15
C ASP A 175 12.22 21.36 -11.17
N GLU A 176 13.22 22.19 -11.52
CA GLU A 176 14.35 22.53 -10.64
C GLU A 176 13.90 23.12 -9.30
N ARG A 177 12.80 23.88 -9.29
CA ARG A 177 12.19 24.45 -8.09
C ARG A 177 11.64 23.38 -7.14
N SER A 178 11.53 22.13 -7.58
CA SER A 178 11.09 20.97 -6.78
C SER A 178 12.20 19.95 -6.47
N ARG A 179 13.45 20.22 -6.92
CA ARG A 179 14.63 19.39 -6.61
C ARG A 179 15.33 19.90 -5.36
N GLU A 180 16.13 19.04 -4.72
CA GLU A 180 16.74 19.32 -3.42
C GLU A 180 15.70 19.92 -2.48
N ASN A 181 14.56 19.24 -2.40
CA ASN A 181 13.34 19.78 -1.81
C ASN A 181 13.36 19.75 -0.30
N PHE A 182 14.08 18.82 0.33
CA PHE A 182 14.05 18.66 1.79
C PHE A 182 12.62 18.56 2.35
N HIS A 183 11.72 17.93 1.59
CA HIS A 183 10.37 17.64 2.08
C HIS A 183 10.41 16.71 3.29
N SER A 184 9.47 16.89 4.20
CA SER A 184 9.32 16.05 5.39
C SER A 184 7.97 15.34 5.39
N ILE A 185 8.01 14.01 5.29
CA ILE A 185 6.85 13.13 5.37
C ILE A 185 7.02 12.37 6.69
N ASN A 186 6.33 12.81 7.75
CA ASN A 186 6.56 12.27 9.09
C ASN A 186 5.30 12.01 9.91
N ASN A 187 5.34 11.04 10.82
CA ASN A 187 4.21 10.75 11.71
C ASN A 187 2.87 10.50 10.98
N ASN A 188 2.91 10.01 9.74
CA ASN A 188 1.71 9.64 9.01
C ASN A 188 1.35 8.17 9.26
N TYR A 189 0.06 7.87 9.18
CA TYR A 189 -0.45 6.51 9.09
C TYR A 189 -0.84 6.23 7.63
N PHE A 190 -0.07 5.36 6.99
CA PHE A 190 -0.39 4.75 5.70
C PHE A 190 -1.05 3.40 5.96
N GLY A 191 -2.37 3.37 5.87
CA GLY A 191 -3.16 2.18 6.13
C GLY A 191 -3.29 1.27 4.92
N PHE A 192 -4.35 0.46 5.00
CA PHE A 192 -4.67 -0.58 4.04
C PHE A 192 -4.65 -0.05 2.62
N ARG A 193 -3.87 -0.72 1.77
CA ARG A 193 -3.92 -0.57 0.33
C ARG A 193 -3.96 -1.96 -0.26
N LEU A 194 -5.14 -2.42 -0.63
CA LEU A 194 -5.31 -3.76 -1.18
C LEU A 194 -4.53 -3.90 -2.50
N PRO A 195 -4.13 -5.13 -2.88
CA PRO A 195 -3.44 -5.38 -4.13
C PRO A 195 -4.17 -4.78 -5.33
N LEU A 196 -3.49 -3.92 -6.09
CA LEU A 196 -4.05 -3.28 -7.27
C LEU A 196 -4.29 -4.29 -8.40
N ALA A 197 -3.66 -5.46 -8.34
CA ALA A 197 -3.57 -6.45 -9.42
C ALA A 197 -2.99 -5.89 -10.72
N SER A 198 -2.03 -4.97 -10.57
CA SER A 198 -1.27 -4.27 -11.61
C SER A 198 -0.07 -3.55 -10.97
N ASN A 199 0.88 -3.11 -11.80
CA ASN A 199 1.84 -2.05 -11.47
C ASN A 199 1.14 -0.70 -11.21
N SER A 200 1.88 0.26 -10.64
CA SER A 200 1.45 1.61 -10.21
C SER A 200 0.64 1.60 -8.92
N GLY A 201 0.96 0.64 -8.05
CA GLY A 201 0.33 0.45 -6.76
C GLY A 201 1.09 1.09 -5.60
N GLU A 202 2.14 1.88 -5.85
CA GLU A 202 3.12 2.25 -4.82
C GLU A 202 2.50 3.15 -3.75
N THR A 203 2.85 2.96 -2.48
CA THR A 203 2.37 3.87 -1.41
C THR A 203 3.09 5.21 -1.50
N ILE A 204 4.42 5.21 -1.59
CA ILE A 204 5.21 6.43 -1.79
C ILE A 204 6.13 6.26 -3.00
N ARG A 205 6.24 7.29 -3.84
CA ARG A 205 7.26 7.38 -4.89
C ARG A 205 7.98 8.72 -4.82
N VAL A 206 9.30 8.70 -4.82
CA VAL A 206 10.13 9.92 -4.79
C VAL A 206 10.93 10.03 -6.09
N GLY A 207 10.43 10.84 -7.02
CA GLY A 207 10.98 10.98 -8.37
C GLY A 207 10.45 9.94 -9.37
N VAL A 208 11.08 9.91 -10.53
CA VAL A 208 10.83 8.99 -11.65
C VAL A 208 12.16 8.71 -12.36
N SER A 209 12.22 7.70 -13.24
CA SER A 209 13.47 7.32 -13.92
C SER A 209 14.10 8.47 -14.74
N GLN A 210 13.29 9.33 -15.36
CA GLN A 210 13.76 10.47 -16.16
C GLN A 210 14.51 11.53 -15.32
N HIS A 211 14.33 11.53 -14.01
CA HIS A 211 14.84 12.56 -13.08
C HIS A 211 15.64 11.95 -11.93
N CYS A 212 15.99 10.66 -12.03
CA CYS A 212 16.48 9.89 -10.90
C CYS A 212 17.91 10.21 -10.45
N GLU A 213 18.68 10.92 -11.28
CA GLU A 213 20.03 11.37 -10.93
C GLU A 213 20.02 12.63 -10.06
N PHE A 214 18.89 13.35 -9.99
CA PHE A 214 18.79 14.55 -9.16
C PHE A 214 18.64 14.21 -7.68
N ASN A 215 19.27 15.04 -6.85
CA ASN A 215 19.03 15.05 -5.42
C ASN A 215 17.60 15.52 -5.13
N SER A 216 16.90 14.75 -4.31
CA SER A 216 15.60 15.13 -3.77
C SER A 216 15.71 15.54 -2.30
N ASN A 217 16.54 14.85 -1.51
CA ASN A 217 16.71 15.08 -0.07
C ASN A 217 15.40 14.93 0.73
N THR A 218 14.42 14.21 0.20
CA THR A 218 13.16 13.94 0.90
C THR A 218 13.40 13.06 2.12
N GLN A 219 12.71 13.39 3.20
CA GLN A 219 12.75 12.70 4.48
C GLN A 219 11.43 11.96 4.71
N ILE A 220 11.48 10.64 4.83
CA ILE A 220 10.35 9.78 5.18
C ILE A 220 10.65 9.20 6.56
N ILE A 221 10.14 9.84 7.61
CA ILE A 221 10.60 9.61 8.99
C ILE A 221 9.45 9.34 9.95
N ASP A 222 9.59 8.37 10.86
CA ASP A 222 8.61 8.11 11.94
C ASP A 222 7.17 7.86 11.41
N ASN A 223 7.00 7.25 10.23
CA ASN A 223 5.68 6.89 9.71
C ASN A 223 5.31 5.44 10.05
N PHE A 224 4.00 5.17 10.08
CA PHE A 224 3.45 3.83 10.23
C PHE A 224 2.80 3.36 8.92
N PHE A 225 3.31 2.28 8.34
CA PHE A 225 2.75 1.56 7.20
C PHE A 225 2.11 0.26 7.69
N GLU A 226 0.81 0.09 7.45
CA GLU A 226 0.03 -1.09 7.85
C GLU A 226 -0.75 -1.63 6.65
N HIS A 227 -0.46 -2.87 6.24
CA HIS A 227 -1.11 -3.53 5.09
C HIS A 227 -1.08 -2.70 3.79
N CYS A 228 0.05 -2.05 3.52
CA CYS A 228 0.31 -1.37 2.25
C CYS A 228 0.69 -2.39 1.15
N ASP A 229 -0.31 -3.12 0.66
CA ASP A 229 -0.16 -4.30 -0.22
C ASP A 229 -0.42 -4.01 -1.70
N GLY A 230 -0.44 -2.72 -2.09
CA GLY A 230 -0.88 -2.29 -3.42
C GLY A 230 -0.13 -2.96 -4.57
N GLU A 231 1.17 -3.18 -4.39
CA GLU A 231 2.06 -3.84 -5.36
C GLU A 231 3.39 -4.26 -4.70
N THR A 232 4.40 -4.63 -5.50
CA THR A 232 5.72 -5.00 -4.99
C THR A 232 6.52 -3.88 -4.34
N GLU A 233 6.32 -2.62 -4.73
CA GLU A 233 7.03 -1.46 -4.20
C GLU A 233 6.15 -0.68 -3.19
N ILE A 234 6.39 -0.84 -1.89
CA ILE A 234 5.71 -0.03 -0.85
C ILE A 234 6.19 1.42 -0.99
N ILE A 235 7.51 1.59 -0.99
CA ILE A 235 8.20 2.85 -1.26
C ILE A 235 9.09 2.64 -2.47
N SER A 236 8.96 3.47 -3.49
CA SER A 236 9.79 3.45 -4.69
C SER A 236 10.63 4.73 -4.76
N LEU A 237 11.89 4.65 -4.31
CA LEU A 237 12.83 5.76 -4.44
C LEU A 237 13.40 5.76 -5.86
N LYS A 238 13.17 6.86 -6.57
CA LYS A 238 13.61 7.09 -7.95
C LYS A 238 14.32 8.44 -8.05
N SER A 239 15.20 8.72 -7.08
CA SER A 239 15.97 9.96 -6.92
C SER A 239 17.12 9.78 -5.92
N CYS A 240 17.99 10.77 -5.81
CA CYS A 240 19.18 10.72 -4.96
C CYS A 240 18.99 11.35 -3.57
N SER A 241 19.84 10.91 -2.63
CA SER A 241 20.06 11.56 -1.32
C SER A 241 18.85 11.62 -0.38
N ASN A 242 17.89 10.70 -0.52
CA ASN A 242 16.73 10.62 0.37
C ASN A 242 17.06 9.90 1.68
N VAL A 243 16.20 10.09 2.68
CA VAL A 243 16.30 9.46 3.99
C VAL A 243 15.01 8.73 4.34
N ILE A 244 15.09 7.45 4.68
CA ILE A 244 14.00 6.63 5.22
C ILE A 244 14.41 6.18 6.62
N ARG A 245 13.77 6.73 7.66
CA ARG A 245 14.23 6.53 9.04
C ARG A 245 13.11 6.30 10.03
N ASN A 246 13.32 5.40 11.00
CA ASN A 246 12.38 5.17 12.12
C ASN A 246 10.95 4.81 11.70
N ASN A 247 10.73 4.26 10.50
CA ASN A 247 9.39 3.87 10.07
C ASN A 247 9.08 2.45 10.54
N LEU A 248 7.80 2.19 10.82
CA LEU A 248 7.26 0.85 11.05
C LEU A 248 6.52 0.37 9.80
N PHE A 249 6.93 -0.78 9.26
CA PHE A 249 6.23 -1.53 8.22
C PHE A 249 5.63 -2.79 8.83
N LYS A 250 4.34 -2.76 9.15
CA LYS A 250 3.63 -3.91 9.73
C LYS A 250 2.82 -4.60 8.65
N GLU A 251 3.12 -5.87 8.43
CA GLU A 251 2.37 -6.76 7.56
C GLU A 251 2.15 -6.19 6.15
N CYS A 252 3.11 -5.42 5.63
CA CYS A 252 3.06 -4.87 4.29
C CYS A 252 3.70 -5.86 3.30
N SER A 253 2.90 -6.35 2.35
CA SER A 253 3.36 -7.25 1.29
C SER A 253 3.97 -6.41 0.16
N GLY A 254 5.30 -6.45 0.04
CA GLY A 254 6.09 -5.59 -0.83
C GLY A 254 7.43 -5.24 -0.18
N ALA A 255 8.18 -4.31 -0.77
CA ALA A 255 9.49 -3.87 -0.27
C ALA A 255 9.66 -2.34 -0.35
N VAL A 256 10.59 -1.82 0.45
CA VAL A 256 11.20 -0.51 0.20
C VAL A 256 12.25 -0.69 -0.90
N VAL A 257 12.04 -0.04 -2.03
CA VAL A 257 12.88 -0.22 -3.22
C VAL A 257 13.69 1.04 -3.49
N LEU A 258 15.00 0.89 -3.45
CA LEU A 258 15.98 1.89 -3.89
C LEU A 258 16.10 1.81 -5.42
N ARG A 259 14.97 2.05 -6.11
CA ARG A 259 14.70 1.62 -7.48
C ARG A 259 15.61 2.31 -8.50
N HIS A 260 15.73 3.63 -8.39
CA HIS A 260 16.65 4.47 -9.14
C HIS A 260 17.25 5.54 -8.22
N GLY A 261 18.35 6.15 -8.67
CA GLY A 261 19.03 7.20 -7.93
C GLY A 261 19.94 6.67 -6.82
N ASN A 262 20.84 7.51 -6.37
CA ASN A 262 22.04 7.14 -5.62
C ASN A 262 22.06 7.75 -4.22
N TYR A 263 22.90 7.18 -3.35
CA TYR A 263 23.22 7.75 -2.04
C TYR A 263 22.00 7.94 -1.11
N ASN A 264 21.00 7.06 -1.21
CA ASN A 264 19.89 7.06 -0.26
C ASN A 264 20.26 6.36 1.04
N THR A 265 19.71 6.84 2.16
CA THR A 265 19.97 6.31 3.50
C THR A 265 18.70 5.72 4.08
N MET A 266 18.78 4.49 4.55
CA MET A 266 17.72 3.80 5.24
C MET A 266 18.22 3.31 6.60
N GLU A 267 17.69 3.86 7.69
CA GLU A 267 18.16 3.52 9.03
C GLU A 267 17.09 3.40 10.10
N SER A 268 17.30 2.50 11.08
CA SER A 268 16.43 2.39 12.26
C SER A 268 14.97 2.07 11.94
N ASN A 269 14.67 1.43 10.81
CA ASN A 269 13.31 1.02 10.46
C ASN A 269 13.00 -0.38 11.02
N VAL A 270 11.71 -0.64 11.24
CA VAL A 270 11.18 -1.94 11.69
C VAL A 270 10.28 -2.51 10.62
N PHE A 271 10.55 -3.74 10.18
CA PHE A 271 9.65 -4.55 9.36
C PHE A 271 9.08 -5.67 10.23
N LEU A 272 7.81 -5.54 10.64
CA LEU A 272 7.06 -6.58 11.34
C LEU A 272 6.24 -7.38 10.33
N GLY A 273 6.85 -8.43 9.77
CA GLY A 273 6.22 -9.29 8.78
C GLY A 273 5.18 -10.26 9.35
N ASN A 274 5.31 -10.65 10.62
CA ASN A 274 4.40 -11.57 11.33
C ASN A 274 4.03 -12.83 10.53
N ASN A 275 5.00 -13.37 9.79
CA ASN A 275 4.82 -14.51 8.89
C ASN A 275 3.82 -14.32 7.73
N LYS A 276 3.30 -13.10 7.50
CA LYS A 276 2.38 -12.84 6.39
C LYS A 276 3.11 -13.02 5.05
N PRO A 277 2.58 -13.81 4.09
CA PRO A 277 3.19 -13.99 2.77
C PRO A 277 3.46 -12.68 2.03
N GLY A 278 4.60 -12.60 1.36
CA GLY A 278 4.98 -11.44 0.56
C GLY A 278 5.52 -10.26 1.36
N THR A 279 5.54 -10.32 2.69
CA THR A 279 6.15 -9.26 3.53
C THR A 279 7.65 -9.20 3.31
N GLY A 280 8.10 -8.15 2.62
CA GLY A 280 9.50 -8.01 2.25
C GLY A 280 10.27 -7.11 3.19
N GLY A 281 11.44 -6.69 2.70
CA GLY A 281 12.29 -5.71 3.37
C GLY A 281 12.79 -4.67 2.39
N VAL A 282 14.05 -4.77 1.97
CA VAL A 282 14.70 -3.75 1.13
C VAL A 282 15.25 -4.37 -0.15
N ARG A 283 14.90 -3.77 -1.29
CA ARG A 283 15.51 -4.06 -2.60
C ARG A 283 16.50 -2.96 -2.96
N ILE A 284 17.76 -3.34 -3.13
CA ILE A 284 18.91 -2.46 -3.29
C ILE A 284 19.39 -2.51 -4.74
N ILE A 285 19.40 -1.35 -5.39
CA ILE A 285 19.90 -1.11 -6.75
C ILE A 285 20.72 0.20 -6.70
N ASN A 286 21.56 0.44 -7.69
CA ASN A 286 22.31 1.69 -7.87
C ASN A 286 23.38 1.94 -6.79
N LYS A 287 24.02 3.10 -6.88
CA LYS A 287 25.25 3.42 -6.15
C LYS A 287 24.99 3.98 -4.75
N GLY A 288 25.88 3.65 -3.82
CA GLY A 288 26.09 4.39 -2.59
C GLY A 288 25.00 4.20 -1.54
N GLN A 289 24.15 3.18 -1.67
CA GLN A 289 23.00 2.97 -0.78
C GLN A 289 23.45 2.53 0.62
N TRP A 290 22.83 3.08 1.66
CA TRP A 290 23.10 2.70 3.06
C TRP A 290 21.84 2.11 3.68
N VAL A 291 21.91 0.85 4.13
CA VAL A 291 20.83 0.14 4.81
C VAL A 291 21.36 -0.34 6.15
N VAL A 292 21.12 0.44 7.20
CA VAL A 292 21.82 0.26 8.48
C VAL A 292 20.89 0.25 9.68
N ASN A 293 21.20 -0.55 10.70
CA ASN A 293 20.42 -0.59 11.94
C ASN A 293 18.92 -0.85 11.67
N ASN A 294 18.52 -1.76 10.78
CA ASN A 294 17.10 -2.09 10.58
C ASN A 294 16.76 -3.43 11.22
N LEU A 295 15.53 -3.56 11.73
CA LEU A 295 14.98 -4.81 12.25
C LEU A 295 14.03 -5.42 11.21
N PHE A 296 14.32 -6.65 10.78
CA PHE A 296 13.44 -7.47 9.96
C PHE A 296 12.94 -8.65 10.78
N TYR A 297 11.64 -8.71 11.00
CA TYR A 297 11.00 -9.66 11.89
C TYR A 297 9.98 -10.49 11.13
N GLU A 298 10.25 -11.78 10.93
CA GLU A 298 9.36 -12.75 10.29
C GLU A 298 8.87 -12.32 8.89
N CYS A 299 9.72 -11.62 8.14
CA CYS A 299 9.48 -11.23 6.75
C CYS A 299 9.48 -12.48 5.86
N ARG A 300 8.43 -12.69 5.06
CA ARG A 300 8.23 -13.89 4.21
C ARG A 300 8.24 -13.61 2.71
N GLY A 301 8.70 -12.44 2.28
CA GLY A 301 8.92 -12.12 0.88
C GLY A 301 10.07 -12.93 0.28
N LYS A 302 10.04 -13.12 -1.04
CA LYS A 302 11.05 -13.88 -1.81
C LYS A 302 11.45 -13.08 -3.04
N ASP A 303 12.57 -13.46 -3.64
CA ASP A 303 13.12 -12.84 -4.84
C ASP A 303 13.27 -11.33 -4.60
N PHE A 304 12.71 -10.49 -5.47
CA PHE A 304 12.71 -9.02 -5.36
C PHE A 304 12.10 -8.45 -4.08
N ARG A 305 11.41 -9.28 -3.29
CA ARG A 305 10.82 -8.91 -2.00
C ARG A 305 11.51 -9.62 -0.83
N SER A 306 12.67 -10.21 -1.04
CA SER A 306 13.44 -10.79 0.06
C SER A 306 13.71 -9.74 1.15
N PRO A 307 13.97 -10.14 2.41
CA PRO A 307 14.24 -9.19 3.49
C PRO A 307 15.40 -8.24 3.15
N ILE A 308 16.40 -8.75 2.43
CA ILE A 308 17.32 -7.98 1.60
C ILE A 308 17.37 -8.64 0.22
N ALA A 309 17.20 -7.85 -0.83
CA ALA A 309 17.48 -8.24 -2.21
C ALA A 309 18.53 -7.28 -2.81
N ILE A 310 19.75 -7.77 -3.04
CA ILE A 310 20.80 -7.03 -3.76
C ILE A 310 20.75 -7.47 -5.21
N MET A 311 20.38 -6.55 -6.10
CA MET A 311 20.12 -6.84 -7.51
C MET A 311 21.40 -6.87 -8.36
N ASN A 312 21.41 -7.66 -9.44
CA ASN A 312 22.33 -7.46 -10.56
C ASN A 312 21.93 -6.21 -11.39
N GLY A 313 22.92 -5.58 -12.01
CA GLY A 313 22.75 -4.46 -12.93
C GLY A 313 22.87 -4.85 -14.41
N VAL A 314 22.49 -3.92 -15.28
CA VAL A 314 22.63 -4.02 -16.74
C VAL A 314 23.95 -3.35 -17.16
N PRO A 315 24.76 -3.96 -18.05
CA PRO A 315 25.96 -3.32 -18.59
C PRO A 315 25.62 -2.00 -19.28
N ASN A 316 26.32 -0.92 -18.95
CA ASN A 316 26.04 0.43 -19.47
C ASN A 316 24.56 0.82 -19.34
N SER A 317 23.96 0.48 -18.18
CA SER A 317 22.52 0.62 -17.95
C SER A 317 22.03 2.05 -18.24
N PRO A 318 20.98 2.22 -19.05
CA PRO A 318 20.25 3.49 -19.08
C PRO A 318 19.50 3.71 -17.75
N ALA A 319 19.16 4.96 -17.45
CA ALA A 319 18.58 5.38 -16.17
C ALA A 319 17.24 4.67 -15.82
N ASN A 320 16.48 4.23 -16.82
CA ASN A 320 15.21 3.51 -16.63
C ASN A 320 15.36 1.99 -16.43
N ARG A 321 16.59 1.45 -16.47
CA ARG A 321 16.87 0.03 -16.22
C ARG A 321 17.44 -0.18 -14.81
N TYR A 322 18.31 -1.16 -14.62
CA TYR A 322 18.90 -1.51 -13.32
C TYR A 322 20.40 -1.18 -13.35
N VAL A 323 20.80 -0.13 -12.62
CA VAL A 323 22.22 0.23 -12.50
C VAL A 323 22.89 -0.68 -11.46
N GLU A 324 24.16 -1.00 -11.68
CA GLU A 324 24.99 -1.77 -10.76
C GLU A 324 24.86 -1.29 -9.31
N VAL A 325 24.72 -2.23 -8.38
CA VAL A 325 24.89 -1.94 -6.96
C VAL A 325 26.38 -1.78 -6.68
N THR A 326 26.79 -0.57 -6.36
CA THR A 326 28.18 -0.30 -5.98
C THR A 326 28.31 0.68 -4.81
N ASP A 327 29.40 0.61 -4.06
CA ASP A 327 29.68 1.48 -2.90
C ASP A 327 28.60 1.44 -1.80
N ALA A 328 27.89 0.32 -1.67
CA ALA A 328 26.78 0.15 -0.73
C ALA A 328 27.26 -0.31 0.66
N VAL A 329 26.57 0.12 1.71
CA VAL A 329 26.82 -0.29 3.11
C VAL A 329 25.55 -0.90 3.69
N ILE A 330 25.61 -2.19 3.99
CA ILE A 330 24.55 -2.95 4.66
C ILE A 330 25.10 -3.43 6.01
N ALA A 331 24.74 -2.72 7.08
CA ALA A 331 25.42 -2.87 8.36
C ALA A 331 24.49 -2.90 9.57
N ASN A 332 24.84 -3.68 10.60
CA ASN A 332 24.15 -3.66 11.90
C ASN A 332 22.64 -3.95 11.82
N ASN A 333 22.18 -4.66 10.78
CA ASN A 333 20.79 -5.07 10.66
C ASN A 333 20.54 -6.40 11.39
N ASN A 334 19.30 -6.59 11.85
CA ASN A 334 18.85 -7.83 12.48
C ASN A 334 17.79 -8.50 11.62
N PHE A 335 17.95 -9.80 11.39
CA PHE A 335 16.97 -10.66 10.73
C PHE A 335 16.54 -11.75 11.69
N TYR A 336 15.24 -11.82 11.99
CA TYR A 336 14.66 -12.84 12.86
C TYR A 336 13.62 -13.67 12.10
N ASN A 337 13.89 -14.96 11.90
CA ASN A 337 13.01 -15.93 11.21
C ASN A 337 12.49 -15.45 9.84
N CYS A 338 13.29 -14.64 9.15
CA CYS A 338 12.96 -14.17 7.81
C CYS A 338 13.32 -15.24 6.76
N THR A 339 12.67 -15.18 5.61
CA THR A 339 13.09 -15.92 4.41
C THR A 339 14.55 -15.63 4.03
N PRO A 340 15.16 -16.44 3.14
CA PRO A 340 16.52 -16.21 2.69
C PRO A 340 16.75 -14.78 2.17
N LEU A 341 17.92 -14.21 2.48
CA LEU A 341 18.41 -13.02 1.79
C LEU A 341 18.75 -13.37 0.33
N SER A 342 18.65 -12.42 -0.58
CA SER A 342 18.91 -12.65 -2.00
C SER A 342 20.08 -11.80 -2.49
N PHE A 343 21.12 -12.45 -3.01
CA PHE A 343 22.31 -11.81 -3.59
C PHE A 343 22.38 -12.03 -5.10
N CYS A 344 22.68 -10.94 -5.81
CA CYS A 344 22.74 -10.89 -7.28
C CYS A 344 21.39 -11.21 -7.92
N ASP A 345 20.29 -10.87 -7.24
CA ASP A 345 18.93 -11.18 -7.67
C ASP A 345 18.63 -10.57 -9.06
N GLY A 346 17.79 -11.26 -9.82
CA GLY A 346 17.49 -10.92 -11.20
C GLY A 346 18.62 -11.19 -12.18
N SER A 347 19.72 -11.86 -11.80
CA SER A 347 20.78 -12.21 -12.75
C SER A 347 20.21 -13.01 -13.93
N ASP A 348 20.50 -12.51 -15.13
CA ASP A 348 20.12 -13.09 -16.40
C ASP A 348 21.03 -12.54 -17.52
N ALA A 349 20.73 -12.86 -18.78
CA ALA A 349 21.54 -12.41 -19.91
C ALA A 349 21.61 -10.87 -20.05
N GLU A 350 20.58 -10.14 -19.60
CA GLU A 350 20.55 -8.67 -19.64
C GLU A 350 21.18 -8.08 -18.36
N ARG A 351 20.78 -8.56 -17.18
CA ARG A 351 21.26 -8.15 -15.87
C ARG A 351 22.50 -8.96 -15.47
N SER A 352 23.61 -8.70 -16.17
CA SER A 352 24.87 -9.46 -16.05
C SER A 352 25.98 -8.74 -15.28
N VAL A 353 25.72 -7.57 -14.69
CA VAL A 353 26.71 -6.84 -13.86
C VAL A 353 26.47 -7.15 -12.38
N THR A 354 27.38 -7.92 -11.77
CA THR A 354 27.33 -8.27 -10.35
C THR A 354 27.59 -7.06 -9.44
N PRO A 355 27.03 -7.01 -8.23
CA PRO A 355 27.35 -5.99 -7.22
C PRO A 355 28.85 -5.87 -6.94
N SER A 356 29.33 -4.66 -6.63
CA SER A 356 30.73 -4.41 -6.33
C SER A 356 30.97 -3.41 -5.20
N ASN A 357 32.10 -3.52 -4.51
CA ASN A 357 32.44 -2.65 -3.37
C ASN A 357 31.29 -2.52 -2.35
N VAL A 358 30.61 -3.64 -2.08
CA VAL A 358 29.51 -3.71 -1.13
C VAL A 358 30.06 -4.16 0.22
N ALA A 359 29.85 -3.37 1.27
CA ALA A 359 30.18 -3.74 2.64
C ALA A 359 28.95 -4.34 3.32
N PHE A 360 28.96 -5.66 3.55
CA PHE A 360 27.94 -6.37 4.31
C PHE A 360 28.51 -6.76 5.68
N ILE A 361 28.32 -5.89 6.67
CA ILE A 361 29.12 -5.92 7.90
C ILE A 361 28.29 -5.98 9.17
N ASN A 362 28.72 -6.77 10.14
CA ASN A 362 28.16 -6.78 11.49
C ASN A 362 26.63 -6.94 11.51
N ASN A 363 26.04 -7.76 10.65
CA ASN A 363 24.61 -8.08 10.70
C ASN A 363 24.36 -9.32 11.56
N ILE A 364 23.17 -9.43 12.16
CA ILE A 364 22.72 -10.65 12.86
C ILE A 364 21.66 -11.36 12.02
N TYR A 365 21.85 -12.65 11.79
CA TYR A 365 20.83 -13.54 11.25
C TYR A 365 20.45 -14.61 12.28
N TYR A 366 19.21 -14.58 12.76
CA TYR A 366 18.67 -15.60 13.64
C TYR A 366 17.52 -16.29 12.93
N ASN A 367 17.66 -17.58 12.61
CA ASN A 367 16.61 -18.33 11.94
C ASN A 367 16.53 -19.77 12.45
N ASN A 368 15.36 -20.14 12.96
CA ASN A 368 15.03 -21.48 13.42
C ASN A 368 13.93 -22.16 12.58
N THR A 369 13.41 -21.49 11.56
CA THR A 369 12.28 -21.97 10.76
C THR A 369 12.72 -22.42 9.36
N ASP A 370 13.58 -21.65 8.69
CA ASP A 370 14.12 -21.99 7.38
C ASP A 370 15.53 -22.59 7.48
N LYS A 371 15.85 -23.46 6.52
CA LYS A 371 17.15 -24.14 6.43
C LYS A 371 18.17 -23.39 5.56
N ILE A 372 17.76 -22.29 4.95
CA ILE A 372 18.56 -21.49 4.02
C ILE A 372 18.53 -20.05 4.51
N ALA A 373 19.70 -19.47 4.72
CA ALA A 373 19.89 -18.09 5.13
C ALA A 373 20.01 -17.13 3.94
N TYR A 374 20.57 -17.59 2.82
CA TYR A 374 20.68 -16.79 1.61
C TYR A 374 20.62 -17.62 0.32
N LEU A 375 20.20 -16.96 -0.76
CA LEU A 375 20.29 -17.40 -2.15
C LEU A 375 21.36 -16.58 -2.88
N LYS A 376 22.13 -17.24 -3.74
CA LYS A 376 23.14 -16.64 -4.60
C LYS A 376 22.76 -16.93 -6.05
N HIS A 377 22.54 -15.88 -6.85
CA HIS A 377 22.14 -15.99 -8.25
C HIS A 377 23.29 -15.72 -9.24
N ASP A 378 24.39 -15.10 -8.78
CA ASP A 378 25.59 -14.80 -9.56
C ASP A 378 26.79 -14.63 -8.62
N ASP A 379 27.97 -14.31 -9.11
CA ASP A 379 29.16 -14.12 -8.28
C ASP A 379 28.99 -13.04 -7.19
N ILE A 380 29.40 -13.37 -5.97
CA ILE A 380 29.33 -12.53 -4.77
C ILE A 380 30.72 -12.19 -4.22
N SER A 381 31.80 -12.54 -4.94
CA SER A 381 33.18 -12.34 -4.51
C SER A 381 33.53 -10.86 -4.23
N ARG A 382 32.81 -9.93 -4.86
CA ARG A 382 32.97 -8.48 -4.71
C ARG A 382 32.09 -7.86 -3.63
N ILE A 383 31.34 -8.69 -2.89
CA ILE A 383 30.65 -8.31 -1.66
C ILE A 383 31.55 -8.68 -0.49
N ARG A 384 31.97 -7.68 0.28
CA ARG A 384 32.78 -7.88 1.49
C ARG A 384 31.88 -8.21 2.67
N PHE A 385 31.85 -9.48 3.05
CA PHE A 385 31.24 -9.94 4.29
C PHE A 385 32.25 -9.82 5.44
N ALA A 386 31.87 -9.23 6.57
CA ALA A 386 32.74 -9.16 7.74
C ALA A 386 31.96 -9.03 9.06
N GLY A 387 32.29 -9.85 10.06
CA GLY A 387 31.73 -9.75 11.41
C GLY A 387 30.23 -10.03 11.51
N ASN A 388 29.62 -10.60 10.46
CA ASN A 388 28.23 -11.03 10.52
C ASN A 388 28.13 -12.28 11.40
N ILE A 389 27.03 -12.43 12.13
CA ILE A 389 26.79 -13.61 12.96
C ILE A 389 25.48 -14.28 12.59
N ILE A 390 25.46 -15.60 12.70
CA ILE A 390 24.31 -16.44 12.44
C ILE A 390 24.18 -17.54 13.50
N ASN A 391 22.95 -17.94 13.86
CA ASN A 391 22.75 -18.92 14.92
C ASN A 391 23.31 -20.30 14.54
N ASP A 392 23.88 -21.00 15.52
CA ASP A 392 24.54 -22.32 15.33
C ASP A 392 23.65 -23.37 14.63
N ALA A 393 22.33 -23.27 14.82
CA ALA A 393 21.36 -24.20 14.25
C ALA A 393 21.20 -24.06 12.72
N MET A 394 21.69 -22.99 12.08
CA MET A 394 21.60 -22.83 10.63
C MET A 394 22.42 -23.94 9.92
N PRO A 395 21.79 -24.82 9.12
CA PRO A 395 22.53 -25.91 8.47
C PRO A 395 23.35 -25.44 7.26
N GLN A 396 22.98 -24.33 6.60
CA GLN A 396 23.71 -23.84 5.43
C GLN A 396 25.17 -23.48 5.78
N THR A 397 26.10 -23.83 4.90
CA THR A 397 27.49 -23.34 4.96
C THR A 397 27.52 -21.88 4.56
N MET A 398 28.19 -21.05 5.36
CA MET A 398 28.21 -19.60 5.16
C MET A 398 29.49 -19.16 4.45
N PRO A 399 29.46 -18.05 3.70
CA PRO A 399 30.68 -17.47 3.14
C PRO A 399 31.55 -16.87 4.24
N ASP A 400 32.84 -16.72 3.95
CA ASP A 400 33.81 -16.06 4.84
C ASP A 400 33.29 -14.70 5.32
N GLY A 401 33.49 -14.39 6.60
CA GLY A 401 32.97 -13.17 7.22
C GLY A 401 31.59 -13.32 7.90
N PHE A 402 30.99 -14.51 7.83
CA PHE A 402 29.94 -14.95 8.74
C PHE A 402 30.48 -15.94 9.78
N ASN A 403 30.14 -15.72 11.05
CA ASN A 403 30.46 -16.63 12.14
C ASN A 403 29.18 -17.28 12.66
N LYS A 404 29.18 -18.62 12.79
CA LYS A 404 28.16 -19.32 13.56
C LYS A 404 28.44 -19.12 15.04
N SER A 405 27.43 -18.71 15.80
CA SER A 405 27.53 -18.55 17.24
C SER A 405 26.19 -18.71 17.93
N SER A 406 26.21 -18.99 19.23
CA SER A 406 25.04 -18.82 20.08
C SER A 406 24.66 -17.33 20.14
N ILE A 407 23.41 -17.01 19.81
CA ILE A 407 22.91 -15.64 19.77
C ILE A 407 21.87 -15.47 20.87
N ASN A 408 22.06 -14.45 21.70
CA ASN A 408 21.11 -14.11 22.73
C ASN A 408 19.86 -13.47 22.13
N ILE A 409 18.75 -13.65 22.83
CA ILE A 409 17.46 -13.16 22.40
C ILE A 409 16.86 -12.29 23.49
N GLN A 410 16.46 -11.08 23.13
CA GLN A 410 15.69 -10.19 23.99
C GLN A 410 14.22 -10.16 23.52
N LYS A 411 13.29 -10.35 24.44
CA LYS A 411 11.85 -10.25 24.17
C LYS A 411 11.37 -8.84 24.46
N GLU A 412 10.64 -8.25 23.52
CA GLU A 412 10.06 -6.91 23.64
C GLU A 412 8.62 -6.94 23.15
N GLY A 413 7.67 -7.02 24.09
CA GLY A 413 6.27 -7.29 23.76
C GLY A 413 6.11 -8.64 23.05
N ALA A 414 5.47 -8.64 21.87
CA ALA A 414 5.36 -9.81 20.99
C ALA A 414 6.60 -10.03 20.11
N SER A 415 7.49 -9.04 20.01
CA SER A 415 8.65 -9.08 19.13
C SER A 415 9.86 -9.69 19.84
N ILE A 416 10.71 -10.31 19.04
CA ILE A 416 11.95 -10.95 19.47
C ILE A 416 13.12 -10.30 18.75
N ILE A 417 14.08 -9.78 19.50
CA ILE A 417 15.25 -9.07 18.98
C ILE A 417 16.51 -9.89 19.29
N PRO A 418 17.19 -10.44 18.28
CA PRO A 418 18.51 -11.04 18.43
C PRO A 418 19.55 -10.00 18.87
N VAL A 419 20.39 -10.33 19.84
CA VAL A 419 21.43 -9.41 20.36
C VAL A 419 22.77 -10.12 20.47
N SER A 420 23.84 -9.40 20.12
CA SER A 420 25.21 -9.88 20.26
C SER A 420 25.87 -9.29 21.51
N ASN A 421 26.49 -10.13 22.33
CA ASN A 421 27.41 -9.69 23.39
C ASN A 421 28.87 -9.63 22.90
N ASN A 422 29.13 -10.08 21.68
CA ASN A 422 30.47 -10.18 21.12
C ASN A 422 30.79 -8.94 20.27
N SER A 423 32.05 -8.50 20.33
CA SER A 423 32.59 -7.56 19.35
C SER A 423 32.69 -8.23 17.99
N GLY A 424 32.11 -7.60 16.97
CA GLY A 424 32.20 -8.01 15.57
C GLY A 424 33.40 -7.35 14.88
N PHE A 425 33.25 -7.06 13.60
CA PHE A 425 34.29 -6.42 12.79
C PHE A 425 34.47 -4.94 13.14
N ALA A 426 35.72 -4.50 13.21
CA ALA A 426 36.03 -3.09 13.45
C ALA A 426 35.61 -2.23 12.26
N ILE A 427 34.81 -1.20 12.51
CA ILE A 427 34.42 -0.24 11.46
C ILE A 427 35.63 0.65 11.15
N SER A 428 36.00 0.76 9.86
CA SER A 428 37.09 1.64 9.42
C SER A 428 36.81 3.11 9.73
N ASP A 429 37.86 3.91 9.91
CA ASP A 429 37.72 5.33 10.25
C ASP A 429 37.04 6.13 9.13
N SER A 430 37.26 5.76 7.86
CA SER A 430 36.56 6.36 6.72
C SER A 430 35.05 6.11 6.76
N LEU A 431 34.62 4.87 7.07
CA LEU A 431 33.18 4.56 7.21
C LEU A 431 32.57 5.23 8.43
N LYS A 432 33.31 5.32 9.56
CA LYS A 432 32.85 6.07 10.73
C LYS A 432 32.65 7.55 10.41
N ALA A 433 33.60 8.16 9.69
CA ALA A 433 33.53 9.57 9.29
C ALA A 433 32.30 9.85 8.41
N ILE A 434 32.10 9.07 7.35
CA ILE A 434 30.91 9.19 6.48
C ILE A 434 29.62 8.92 7.28
N GLY A 435 29.64 7.90 8.13
CA GLY A 435 28.50 7.54 8.97
C GLY A 435 28.10 8.67 9.91
N SER A 436 29.06 9.39 10.49
CA SER A 436 28.80 10.50 11.42
C SER A 436 28.07 11.70 10.79
N THR A 437 28.16 11.87 9.47
CA THR A 437 27.45 12.92 8.75
C THR A 437 26.15 12.44 8.10
N ARG A 438 26.08 11.14 7.77
CA ARG A 438 24.99 10.56 6.98
C ARG A 438 23.88 9.94 7.84
N LEU A 439 24.24 9.41 9.01
CA LEU A 439 23.34 8.70 9.91
C LEU A 439 22.94 9.57 11.10
N ALA A 440 21.71 9.40 11.58
CA ALA A 440 21.32 9.90 12.89
C ALA A 440 21.90 9.00 14.00
N GLY A 441 22.03 7.70 13.73
CA GLY A 441 22.72 6.74 14.59
C GLY A 441 24.23 6.66 14.31
N LYS A 442 24.85 5.59 14.80
CA LYS A 442 26.25 5.26 14.51
C LYS A 442 26.36 3.84 13.97
N LEU A 443 27.38 3.58 13.15
CA LEU A 443 27.82 2.22 12.85
C LEU A 443 28.47 1.63 14.10
N SER A 444 28.16 0.37 14.39
CA SER A 444 28.68 -0.33 15.57
C SER A 444 29.61 -1.47 15.16
N SER A 445 30.68 -1.66 15.92
CA SER A 445 31.48 -2.87 15.84
C SER A 445 30.76 -4.09 16.41
N THR A 446 29.74 -3.91 17.26
CA THR A 446 28.90 -5.00 17.75
C THR A 446 27.92 -5.41 16.65
N PRO A 447 27.82 -6.71 16.30
CA PRO A 447 26.87 -7.19 15.32
C PRO A 447 25.43 -6.85 15.71
N GLY A 448 24.66 -6.45 14.71
CA GLY A 448 23.25 -6.13 14.83
C GLY A 448 22.96 -4.80 15.52
N ILE A 449 21.71 -4.71 15.94
CA ILE A 449 21.15 -3.58 16.67
C ILE A 449 21.77 -3.48 18.06
N THR A 450 22.28 -2.29 18.42
CA THR A 450 22.77 -1.99 19.77
C THR A 450 21.83 -1.11 20.58
N ASP A 451 21.01 -0.28 19.94
CA ASP A 451 20.06 0.62 20.61
C ASP A 451 18.64 0.03 20.54
N ILE A 452 18.32 -0.86 21.47
CA ILE A 452 17.03 -1.57 21.49
C ILE A 452 15.89 -0.62 21.87
N GLU A 453 16.14 0.32 22.78
CA GLU A 453 15.16 1.34 23.18
C GLU A 453 14.70 2.17 21.98
N LYS A 454 15.59 2.46 21.03
CA LYS A 454 15.20 3.14 19.78
C LYS A 454 14.11 2.39 19.03
N PHE A 455 14.17 1.05 18.92
CA PHE A 455 13.15 0.28 18.20
C PHE A 455 11.84 0.19 18.97
N LYS A 456 11.88 0.17 20.30
CA LYS A 456 10.68 0.31 21.13
C LYS A 456 10.00 1.65 20.87
N GLN A 457 10.79 2.72 20.78
CA GLN A 457 10.27 4.05 20.45
C GLN A 457 9.69 4.10 19.04
N VAL A 458 10.29 3.43 18.04
CA VAL A 458 9.73 3.35 16.68
C VAL A 458 8.35 2.72 16.70
N ILE A 459 8.18 1.57 17.35
CA ILE A 459 6.89 0.86 17.44
C ILE A 459 5.88 1.71 18.24
N ALA A 460 6.27 2.24 19.41
CA ALA A 460 5.40 3.06 20.22
C ALA A 460 4.97 4.35 19.52
N ASN A 461 5.89 5.02 18.79
CA ASN A 461 5.57 6.20 18.00
C ASN A 461 4.57 5.87 16.89
N ALA A 462 4.75 4.73 16.21
CA ALA A 462 3.83 4.30 15.16
C ALA A 462 2.40 4.09 15.69
N GLU A 463 2.25 3.54 16.90
CA GLU A 463 0.94 3.28 17.50
C GLU A 463 0.29 4.53 18.13
N THR A 464 1.09 5.47 18.64
CA THR A 464 0.59 6.58 19.48
C THR A 464 0.69 7.96 18.86
N LYS A 465 1.55 8.14 17.85
CA LYS A 465 1.83 9.46 17.24
C LYS A 465 1.53 9.52 15.75
N CYS A 466 1.31 8.39 15.08
CA CYS A 466 1.03 8.40 13.65
C CYS A 466 -0.45 8.59 13.34
N GLY A 467 -0.73 9.38 12.31
CA GLY A 467 -2.08 9.61 11.80
C GLY A 467 -2.84 10.69 12.55
N ALA A 468 -4.05 10.95 12.06
CA ALA A 468 -4.92 11.97 12.62
C ALA A 468 -5.64 11.43 13.86
N ALA A 469 -5.31 11.96 15.04
CA ALA A 469 -5.76 11.42 16.32
C ALA A 469 -7.29 11.43 16.51
N TRP A 470 -8.01 12.31 15.80
CA TRP A 470 -9.47 12.36 15.83
C TRP A 470 -10.15 11.24 15.02
N PHE A 471 -9.40 10.55 14.16
CA PHE A 471 -9.94 9.51 13.31
C PHE A 471 -9.69 8.14 13.94
N ASN A 472 -10.75 7.57 14.52
CA ASN A 472 -10.74 6.22 15.07
C ASN A 472 -11.80 5.39 14.37
N GLU A 473 -11.49 4.87 13.18
CA GLU A 473 -12.24 3.74 12.65
C GLU A 473 -11.76 2.50 13.40
N SER A 474 -12.55 2.06 14.37
CA SER A 474 -12.46 0.68 14.81
C SER A 474 -12.70 -0.19 13.58
N PHE A 475 -11.75 -1.08 13.27
CA PHE A 475 -11.98 -2.28 12.45
C PHE A 475 -12.90 -3.23 13.24
N THR A 476 -14.03 -2.72 13.73
CA THR A 476 -15.22 -3.53 13.78
C THR A 476 -15.45 -3.88 12.32
N ALA A 477 -15.09 -5.10 11.92
CA ALA A 477 -15.86 -5.77 10.88
C ALA A 477 -17.29 -5.41 11.23
N LEU A 478 -17.90 -4.50 10.46
CA LEU A 478 -19.26 -4.07 10.71
C LEU A 478 -19.97 -5.41 10.88
N GLU A 479 -20.44 -5.74 12.09
CA GLU A 479 -21.44 -6.76 12.28
C GLU A 479 -22.64 -6.17 11.58
N GLN A 480 -22.61 -6.21 10.24
CA GLN A 480 -23.69 -5.77 9.40
C GLN A 480 -24.82 -6.68 9.84
N THR A 481 -25.82 -6.08 10.47
CA THR A 481 -27.01 -6.77 10.93
C THR A 481 -27.48 -7.66 9.80
N ARG A 482 -27.32 -8.96 9.99
CA ARG A 482 -27.48 -9.92 8.90
C ARG A 482 -28.95 -10.24 8.77
N ILE A 483 -29.58 -9.67 7.76
CA ILE A 483 -31.02 -9.81 7.54
C ILE A 483 -31.27 -11.19 6.93
N ARG A 484 -31.96 -12.05 7.69
CA ARG A 484 -32.31 -13.41 7.24
C ARG A 484 -33.69 -13.40 6.60
N VAL A 485 -33.77 -13.79 5.33
CA VAL A 485 -35.03 -13.87 4.59
C VAL A 485 -35.25 -15.30 4.11
N THR A 486 -36.40 -15.87 4.43
CA THR A 486 -36.80 -17.19 3.94
C THR A 486 -37.62 -17.04 2.67
N CYS A 487 -37.11 -17.58 1.56
CA CYS A 487 -37.73 -17.42 0.25
C CYS A 487 -38.36 -18.74 -0.19
N LYS A 488 -39.63 -18.70 -0.59
CA LYS A 488 -40.39 -19.82 -1.17
C LYS A 488 -40.42 -19.74 -2.70
N THR A 489 -40.33 -18.54 -3.27
CA THR A 489 -40.37 -18.29 -4.72
C THR A 489 -39.15 -17.47 -5.18
N ALA A 490 -39.00 -17.30 -6.50
CA ALA A 490 -38.03 -16.36 -7.05
C ALA A 490 -38.37 -14.90 -6.70
N ASP A 491 -39.66 -14.55 -6.69
CA ASP A 491 -40.13 -13.21 -6.30
C ASP A 491 -39.72 -12.85 -4.86
N ASP A 492 -39.76 -13.82 -3.94
CA ASP A 492 -39.26 -13.61 -2.58
C ASP A 492 -37.76 -13.27 -2.55
N VAL A 493 -36.96 -13.87 -3.46
CA VAL A 493 -35.53 -13.60 -3.59
C VAL A 493 -35.32 -12.18 -4.13
N TYR A 494 -36.01 -11.79 -5.19
CA TYR A 494 -35.90 -10.43 -5.74
C TYR A 494 -36.35 -9.38 -4.72
N LYS A 495 -37.46 -9.63 -4.02
CA LYS A 495 -37.96 -8.74 -2.96
C LYS A 495 -36.94 -8.58 -1.83
N ALA A 496 -36.34 -9.69 -1.37
CA ALA A 496 -35.30 -9.65 -0.35
C ALA A 496 -34.12 -8.77 -0.76
N LEU A 497 -33.69 -8.84 -2.02
CA LEU A 497 -32.57 -8.03 -2.53
C LEU A 497 -32.95 -6.56 -2.77
N GLN A 498 -34.21 -6.28 -3.16
CA GLN A 498 -34.70 -4.93 -3.37
C GLN A 498 -34.89 -4.16 -2.07
N GLU A 499 -35.38 -4.84 -1.01
CA GLU A 499 -35.65 -4.23 0.29
C GLU A 499 -34.37 -4.02 1.12
N ASN A 500 -33.31 -4.77 0.84
CA ASN A 500 -32.10 -4.80 1.66
C ASN A 500 -30.85 -4.47 0.83
N LYS A 501 -30.73 -3.18 0.46
CA LYS A 501 -29.64 -2.65 -0.38
C LYS A 501 -28.37 -2.27 0.38
N THR A 502 -28.43 -2.23 1.71
CA THR A 502 -27.30 -1.91 2.58
C THR A 502 -27.08 -3.03 3.58
N GLY A 503 -25.82 -3.35 3.87
CA GLY A 503 -25.47 -4.43 4.80
C GLY A 503 -25.40 -5.82 4.16
N SER A 504 -25.71 -6.85 4.95
CA SER A 504 -25.64 -8.26 4.52
C SER A 504 -26.99 -8.97 4.61
N VAL A 505 -27.35 -9.68 3.54
CA VAL A 505 -28.60 -10.44 3.41
C VAL A 505 -28.31 -11.94 3.34
N GLU A 506 -28.97 -12.73 4.17
CA GLU A 506 -28.96 -14.20 4.11
C GLU A 506 -30.28 -14.72 3.57
N ILE A 507 -30.25 -15.20 2.32
CA ILE A 507 -31.38 -15.80 1.62
C ILE A 507 -31.41 -17.30 1.90
N ILE A 508 -32.55 -17.78 2.42
CA ILE A 508 -32.77 -19.18 2.77
C ILE A 508 -33.84 -19.77 1.86
N LEU A 509 -33.41 -20.62 0.93
CA LEU A 509 -34.30 -21.32 0.01
C LEU A 509 -34.99 -22.51 0.69
N THR A 510 -36.30 -22.65 0.47
CA THR A 510 -37.14 -23.67 1.13
C THR A 510 -37.87 -24.61 0.19
N LYS A 511 -37.99 -24.26 -1.10
CA LYS A 511 -38.69 -25.06 -2.10
C LYS A 511 -37.71 -25.84 -2.99
N LYS A 512 -38.25 -26.80 -3.73
CA LYS A 512 -37.46 -27.69 -4.62
C LYS A 512 -37.28 -27.13 -6.03
N LYS A 513 -37.99 -26.07 -6.40
CA LYS A 513 -37.94 -25.47 -7.73
C LYS A 513 -38.04 -23.96 -7.62
N TYR A 514 -37.19 -23.24 -8.34
CA TYR A 514 -37.24 -21.79 -8.50
C TYR A 514 -37.13 -21.46 -9.98
N GLN A 515 -38.06 -20.66 -10.48
CA GLN A 515 -38.06 -20.16 -11.85
C GLN A 515 -37.70 -18.68 -11.80
N PHE A 516 -36.53 -18.35 -12.32
CA PHE A 516 -36.01 -16.99 -12.38
C PHE A 516 -36.29 -16.42 -13.78
N PRO A 517 -37.21 -15.46 -13.94
CA PRO A 517 -37.52 -14.86 -15.24
C PRO A 517 -36.47 -13.82 -15.67
N THR A 518 -35.65 -13.32 -14.74
CA THR A 518 -34.61 -12.31 -14.97
C THR A 518 -33.34 -12.60 -14.15
N PRO A 519 -32.19 -12.01 -14.50
CA PRO A 519 -30.97 -12.12 -13.68
C PRO A 519 -31.15 -11.63 -12.24
N ILE A 520 -30.43 -12.25 -11.31
CA ILE A 520 -30.37 -11.87 -9.90
C ILE A 520 -29.20 -10.89 -9.71
N ILE A 521 -29.53 -9.62 -9.51
CA ILE A 521 -28.55 -8.54 -9.31
C ILE A 521 -28.23 -8.40 -7.81
N LEU A 522 -26.96 -8.55 -7.44
CA LEU A 522 -26.49 -8.55 -6.05
C LEU A 522 -25.90 -7.19 -5.71
N ASN A 523 -26.75 -6.27 -5.23
CA ASN A 523 -26.38 -4.90 -4.84
C ASN A 523 -25.99 -4.74 -3.37
N ALA A 524 -25.80 -5.85 -2.66
CA ALA A 524 -25.41 -5.91 -1.26
C ALA A 524 -24.57 -7.18 -1.03
N ASN A 525 -24.00 -7.35 0.16
CA ASN A 525 -23.34 -8.59 0.54
C ASN A 525 -24.37 -9.70 0.74
N VAL A 526 -24.35 -10.75 -0.08
CA VAL A 526 -25.39 -11.79 -0.07
C VAL A 526 -24.84 -13.14 0.32
N THR A 527 -25.53 -13.84 1.22
CA THR A 527 -25.35 -15.28 1.41
C THR A 527 -26.60 -16.02 0.96
N ILE A 528 -26.44 -17.06 0.15
CA ILE A 528 -27.53 -17.94 -0.27
C ILE A 528 -27.30 -19.33 0.30
N SER A 529 -28.33 -19.86 0.95
CA SER A 529 -28.33 -21.19 1.52
C SER A 529 -29.68 -21.87 1.37
N ALA A 530 -29.73 -23.19 1.63
CA ALA A 530 -30.97 -23.95 1.62
C ALA A 530 -31.30 -24.48 3.02
N ARG A 531 -32.60 -24.48 3.36
CA ARG A 531 -33.08 -25.03 4.64
C ARG A 531 -32.95 -26.55 4.71
N SER A 532 -33.00 -27.23 3.57
CA SER A 532 -32.94 -28.69 3.48
C SER A 532 -31.82 -29.16 2.57
N ARG A 533 -31.30 -30.38 2.80
CA ARG A 533 -30.32 -31.04 1.92
C ARG A 533 -30.94 -31.63 0.64
N ARG A 534 -32.14 -31.21 0.25
CA ARG A 534 -32.78 -31.70 -0.98
C ARG A 534 -32.22 -30.96 -2.19
N THR A 535 -32.19 -31.64 -3.34
CA THR A 535 -31.87 -30.98 -4.61
C THR A 535 -32.93 -29.93 -4.94
N ILE A 536 -32.48 -28.76 -5.36
CA ILE A 536 -33.27 -27.63 -5.85
C ILE A 536 -33.01 -27.50 -7.35
N LYS A 537 -34.08 -27.45 -8.16
CA LYS A 537 -34.00 -27.18 -9.58
C LYS A 537 -34.11 -25.68 -9.82
N PHE A 538 -33.12 -25.11 -10.51
CA PHE A 538 -33.18 -23.74 -11.01
C PHE A 538 -33.55 -23.76 -12.48
N ASN A 539 -34.49 -22.88 -12.86
CA ASN A 539 -34.95 -22.71 -14.22
C ASN A 539 -34.80 -21.24 -14.61
N THR A 540 -34.24 -20.94 -15.80
CA THR A 540 -34.11 -19.58 -16.32
C THR A 540 -34.79 -19.43 -17.68
N THR A 541 -35.15 -18.19 -18.06
CA THR A 541 -35.73 -17.86 -19.38
C THR A 541 -34.89 -16.84 -20.17
N PHE A 542 -33.65 -16.62 -19.74
CA PHE A 542 -32.71 -15.64 -20.28
C PHE A 542 -31.32 -16.27 -20.40
N SER A 543 -30.45 -15.67 -21.20
CA SER A 543 -29.23 -16.32 -21.68
C SER A 543 -27.91 -15.70 -21.18
N ASP A 544 -27.90 -14.61 -20.41
CA ASP A 544 -26.63 -14.01 -19.96
C ASP A 544 -26.06 -14.65 -18.69
N PHE A 545 -26.46 -14.19 -17.51
CA PHE A 545 -25.98 -14.70 -16.22
C PHE A 545 -27.11 -14.86 -15.22
N LEU A 546 -27.07 -15.91 -14.38
CA LEU A 546 -28.07 -16.06 -13.31
C LEU A 546 -27.80 -15.08 -12.16
N PHE A 547 -26.57 -15.03 -11.65
CA PHE A 547 -26.16 -14.09 -10.61
C PHE A 547 -25.19 -13.05 -11.16
N TYR A 548 -25.41 -11.78 -10.83
CA TYR A 548 -24.50 -10.67 -11.15
C TYR A 548 -24.04 -9.98 -9.88
N ILE A 549 -22.74 -10.05 -9.61
CA ILE A 549 -22.12 -9.39 -8.46
C ILE A 549 -21.79 -7.96 -8.87
N THR A 550 -22.51 -6.97 -8.34
CA THR A 550 -22.12 -5.57 -8.58
C THR A 550 -20.87 -5.21 -7.78
N ALA A 551 -20.09 -4.25 -8.29
CA ALA A 551 -18.80 -3.90 -7.73
C ALA A 551 -18.87 -3.58 -6.22
N GLY A 552 -17.90 -4.06 -5.46
CA GLY A 552 -17.85 -3.87 -4.00
C GLY A 552 -18.67 -4.86 -3.19
N ASN A 553 -19.53 -5.67 -3.81
CA ASN A 553 -20.37 -6.64 -3.11
C ASN A 553 -19.77 -8.05 -3.13
N ASN A 554 -20.10 -8.82 -2.10
CA ASN A 554 -19.61 -10.18 -1.91
C ASN A 554 -20.76 -11.19 -1.96
N ILE A 555 -20.49 -12.40 -2.47
CA ILE A 555 -21.46 -13.50 -2.46
C ILE A 555 -20.90 -14.74 -1.74
N ILE A 556 -21.72 -15.35 -0.89
CA ILE A 556 -21.45 -16.63 -0.25
C ILE A 556 -22.55 -17.62 -0.67
N LEU A 557 -22.18 -18.70 -1.36
CA LEU A 557 -23.04 -19.84 -1.60
C LEU A 557 -22.70 -20.93 -0.61
N LYS A 558 -23.65 -21.33 0.25
CA LYS A 558 -23.39 -22.35 1.26
C LYS A 558 -24.51 -23.37 1.42
N LYS A 559 -24.16 -24.65 1.57
CA LYS A 559 -25.12 -25.73 1.86
C LYS A 559 -26.23 -25.85 0.80
N LEU A 560 -25.92 -25.57 -0.45
CA LEU A 560 -26.86 -25.67 -1.58
C LEU A 560 -26.71 -27.01 -2.29
N ARG A 561 -27.79 -27.54 -2.88
CA ARG A 561 -27.74 -28.68 -3.79
C ARG A 561 -28.53 -28.32 -5.03
N ILE A 562 -27.88 -27.82 -6.06
CA ILE A 562 -28.50 -27.23 -7.24
C ILE A 562 -28.37 -28.17 -8.44
N ASP A 563 -29.51 -28.43 -9.08
CA ASP A 563 -29.60 -29.02 -10.40
C ASP A 563 -29.76 -27.90 -11.43
N MET A 564 -28.78 -27.78 -12.32
CA MET A 564 -28.64 -26.68 -13.29
C MET A 564 -29.05 -27.09 -14.70
N ASP A 565 -29.71 -28.24 -14.89
CA ASP A 565 -30.06 -28.74 -16.23
C ASP A 565 -30.97 -27.81 -17.03
N ASP A 566 -31.87 -27.07 -16.35
CA ASP A 566 -32.80 -26.08 -16.92
C ASP A 566 -32.28 -24.63 -16.82
N VAL A 567 -30.97 -24.43 -16.57
CA VAL A 567 -30.36 -23.10 -16.56
C VAL A 567 -29.74 -22.84 -17.93
N GLU A 568 -30.30 -21.87 -18.67
CA GLU A 568 -29.96 -21.58 -20.07
C GLU A 568 -29.00 -20.37 -20.24
N THR A 569 -28.38 -19.92 -19.16
CA THR A 569 -27.47 -18.75 -19.13
C THR A 569 -26.08 -19.10 -19.64
N LYS A 570 -25.33 -18.14 -20.21
CA LYS A 570 -23.90 -18.27 -20.55
C LYS A 570 -23.04 -18.51 -19.31
N SER A 571 -23.40 -17.89 -18.17
CA SER A 571 -22.72 -18.12 -16.89
C SER A 571 -23.66 -18.23 -15.70
N PHE A 572 -23.30 -19.03 -14.70
CA PHE A 572 -24.06 -19.14 -13.47
C PHE A 572 -23.87 -17.89 -12.59
N ILE A 573 -22.62 -17.42 -12.46
CA ILE A 573 -22.25 -16.18 -11.77
C ILE A 573 -21.33 -15.36 -12.67
N SER A 574 -21.59 -14.05 -12.77
CA SER A 574 -20.67 -13.08 -13.39
C SER A 574 -20.36 -11.93 -12.43
N SER A 575 -19.13 -11.44 -12.47
CA SER A 575 -18.76 -10.19 -11.80
C SER A 575 -19.10 -8.96 -12.65
N ASP A 576 -19.04 -7.81 -12.00
CA ASP A 576 -19.33 -6.52 -12.60
C ASP A 576 -18.38 -6.12 -13.74
N THR A 577 -18.93 -5.55 -14.82
CA THR A 577 -18.20 -5.15 -16.03
C THR A 577 -17.78 -3.67 -16.06
N SER A 578 -18.11 -2.87 -15.03
CA SER A 578 -17.81 -1.43 -15.03
C SER A 578 -16.32 -1.09 -14.87
N GLY A 579 -15.50 -2.08 -14.49
CA GLY A 579 -14.08 -1.87 -14.17
C GLY A 579 -13.88 -1.08 -12.88
N SER A 580 -14.82 -1.18 -11.93
CA SER A 580 -14.78 -0.43 -10.68
C SER A 580 -13.51 -0.69 -9.86
N SER A 581 -13.08 0.32 -9.10
CA SER A 581 -12.04 0.20 -8.08
C SER A 581 -12.49 -0.58 -6.85
N ASN A 582 -13.78 -0.84 -6.64
CA ASN A 582 -14.25 -1.62 -5.49
C ASN A 582 -14.17 -3.13 -5.76
N HIS A 583 -13.39 -3.82 -4.92
CA HIS A 583 -13.17 -5.25 -5.05
C HIS A 583 -14.37 -6.07 -4.58
N SER A 584 -14.49 -7.30 -5.08
CA SER A 584 -15.56 -8.25 -4.74
C SER A 584 -14.99 -9.60 -4.32
N ASN A 585 -15.77 -10.41 -3.61
CA ASN A 585 -15.38 -11.74 -3.16
C ASN A 585 -16.46 -12.80 -3.43
N LEU A 586 -16.02 -14.05 -3.61
CA LEU A 586 -16.87 -15.23 -3.76
C LEU A 586 -16.42 -16.32 -2.78
N ILE A 587 -17.36 -16.84 -1.99
CA ILE A 587 -17.16 -18.07 -1.23
C ILE A 587 -18.21 -19.09 -1.66
N VAL A 588 -17.77 -20.30 -1.99
CA VAL A 588 -18.65 -21.44 -2.29
C VAL A 588 -18.25 -22.59 -1.38
N THR A 589 -19.14 -22.97 -0.47
CA THR A 589 -18.85 -24.00 0.54
C THR A 589 -19.98 -25.00 0.76
N ASP A 590 -19.64 -26.27 0.95
CA ASP A 590 -20.60 -27.34 1.27
C ASP A 590 -21.75 -27.46 0.24
N CYS A 591 -21.48 -27.15 -1.02
CA CYS A 591 -22.49 -27.15 -2.08
C CYS A 591 -22.37 -28.37 -3.02
N VAL A 592 -23.47 -28.73 -3.67
CA VAL A 592 -23.50 -29.70 -4.77
C VAL A 592 -24.07 -29.02 -6.01
N PHE A 593 -23.33 -29.03 -7.10
CA PHE A 593 -23.72 -28.45 -8.39
C PHE A 593 -23.68 -29.55 -9.45
N LYS A 594 -24.83 -29.82 -10.08
CA LYS A 594 -24.92 -30.85 -11.11
C LYS A 594 -25.58 -30.39 -12.40
N ARG A 595 -25.21 -31.04 -13.52
CA ARG A 595 -25.81 -30.82 -14.85
C ARG A 595 -25.69 -29.41 -15.43
N GLY A 596 -24.72 -28.63 -14.96
CA GLY A 596 -24.43 -27.30 -15.51
C GLY A 596 -23.82 -27.38 -16.91
N LYS A 597 -24.42 -26.70 -17.88
CA LYS A 597 -23.92 -26.59 -19.26
C LYS A 597 -23.12 -25.30 -19.50
N MET A 598 -23.19 -24.37 -18.56
CA MET A 598 -22.67 -23.00 -18.62
C MET A 598 -21.34 -22.83 -17.88
N LEU A 599 -20.70 -21.67 -18.06
CA LEU A 599 -19.57 -21.25 -17.23
C LEU A 599 -20.04 -21.04 -15.78
N PHE A 600 -19.45 -21.66 -14.77
CA PHE A 600 -19.93 -21.50 -13.39
C PHE A 600 -19.63 -20.10 -12.83
N PHE A 601 -18.40 -19.60 -12.99
CA PHE A 601 -18.03 -18.24 -12.58
C PHE A 601 -17.20 -17.53 -13.66
N ASN A 602 -17.63 -16.33 -14.03
CA ASN A 602 -16.94 -15.46 -14.98
C ASN A 602 -16.48 -14.16 -14.31
N ALA A 603 -15.17 -13.95 -14.18
CA ALA A 603 -14.63 -12.65 -13.82
C ALA A 603 -14.59 -11.75 -15.06
N ALA A 604 -15.34 -10.66 -15.07
CA ALA A 604 -15.29 -9.68 -16.13
C ALA A 604 -13.91 -8.99 -16.21
N LYS A 605 -13.59 -8.45 -17.39
CA LYS A 605 -12.38 -7.64 -17.60
C LYS A 605 -12.36 -6.46 -16.62
N THR A 606 -11.18 -6.15 -16.11
CA THR A 606 -10.87 -5.10 -15.14
C THR A 606 -11.40 -5.34 -13.72
N THR A 607 -12.28 -6.33 -13.47
CA THR A 607 -12.67 -6.69 -12.09
C THR A 607 -11.44 -7.15 -11.30
N VAL A 608 -11.36 -6.78 -10.01
CA VAL A 608 -10.44 -7.39 -9.03
C VAL A 608 -11.22 -8.10 -7.95
N LEU A 609 -10.81 -9.33 -7.69
CA LEU A 609 -11.37 -10.20 -6.68
C LEU A 609 -10.29 -10.47 -5.64
N ASP A 610 -10.47 -10.00 -4.40
CA ASP A 610 -9.47 -10.19 -3.35
C ASP A 610 -9.31 -11.68 -3.04
N SER A 611 -10.43 -12.38 -2.91
CA SER A 611 -10.45 -13.80 -2.57
C SER A 611 -11.64 -14.53 -3.19
N ILE A 612 -11.31 -15.63 -3.85
CA ILE A 612 -12.24 -16.64 -4.32
C ILE A 612 -11.94 -17.95 -3.60
N ILE A 613 -12.89 -18.41 -2.79
CA ILE A 613 -12.71 -19.57 -1.91
C ILE A 613 -13.77 -20.62 -2.27
N ILE A 614 -13.31 -21.72 -2.87
CA ILE A 614 -14.15 -22.83 -3.33
C ILE A 614 -13.76 -24.06 -2.50
N THR A 615 -14.59 -24.42 -1.51
CA THR A 615 -14.23 -25.46 -0.53
C THR A 615 -15.35 -26.46 -0.27
N ASN A 616 -15.02 -27.74 -0.07
CA ASN A 616 -16.01 -28.76 0.36
C ASN A 616 -17.22 -28.91 -0.60
N ASN A 617 -17.04 -28.69 -1.91
CA ASN A 617 -18.12 -28.78 -2.88
C ASN A 617 -18.06 -30.07 -3.70
N THR A 618 -19.21 -30.45 -4.27
CA THR A 618 -19.29 -31.48 -5.31
C THR A 618 -19.77 -30.87 -6.63
N PHE A 619 -18.95 -30.95 -7.66
CA PHE A 619 -19.32 -30.62 -9.04
C PHE A 619 -19.46 -31.95 -9.81
N THR A 620 -20.68 -32.31 -10.23
CA THR A 620 -20.92 -33.61 -10.88
C THR A 620 -21.73 -33.51 -12.16
N ASP A 621 -21.38 -34.27 -13.19
CA ASP A 621 -22.10 -34.29 -14.49
C ASP A 621 -22.23 -32.88 -15.13
N ASN A 622 -21.20 -32.04 -14.99
CA ASN A 622 -21.19 -30.67 -15.52
C ASN A 622 -20.42 -30.63 -16.84
N LYS A 623 -20.91 -29.87 -17.83
CA LYS A 623 -20.32 -29.75 -19.18
C LYS A 623 -19.60 -28.42 -19.45
N GLY A 624 -20.04 -27.32 -18.83
CA GLY A 624 -19.42 -26.00 -19.01
C GLY A 624 -18.15 -25.83 -18.16
N MET A 625 -17.36 -24.79 -18.43
CA MET A 625 -16.17 -24.47 -17.62
C MET A 625 -16.57 -24.08 -16.18
N LEU A 626 -15.75 -24.36 -15.16
CA LEU A 626 -16.07 -23.93 -13.80
C LEU A 626 -15.65 -22.47 -13.53
N PHE A 627 -14.37 -22.13 -13.65
CA PHE A 627 -13.90 -20.81 -13.24
C PHE A 627 -13.09 -20.12 -14.34
N ASN A 628 -13.49 -18.91 -14.72
CA ASN A 628 -12.79 -18.08 -15.70
C ASN A 628 -12.27 -16.77 -15.09
N PHE A 629 -10.94 -16.60 -15.12
CA PHE A 629 -10.18 -15.42 -14.72
C PHE A 629 -9.15 -15.03 -15.79
N SER A 630 -9.44 -15.28 -17.07
CA SER A 630 -8.52 -15.02 -18.18
C SER A 630 -8.99 -13.88 -19.09
N ASN A 631 -9.82 -12.95 -18.59
CA ASN A 631 -10.37 -11.87 -19.41
C ASN A 631 -9.42 -10.65 -19.51
N GLU A 632 -8.25 -10.68 -18.85
CA GLU A 632 -7.17 -9.69 -18.97
C GLU A 632 -6.17 -10.01 -20.10
N LEU A 633 -6.56 -9.66 -21.33
CA LEU A 633 -5.80 -10.02 -22.54
C LEU A 633 -4.84 -8.93 -23.06
N ASP A 634 -4.79 -7.77 -22.41
CA ASP A 634 -4.11 -6.58 -22.93
C ASP A 634 -2.57 -6.62 -22.79
N LYS A 635 -1.98 -7.70 -22.26
CA LYS A 635 -0.52 -7.86 -22.04
C LYS A 635 0.11 -6.79 -21.14
N LYS A 636 -0.66 -6.24 -20.20
CA LYS A 636 -0.23 -5.16 -19.28
C LYS A 636 0.15 -5.63 -17.87
N GLY A 637 0.15 -6.93 -17.60
CA GLY A 637 0.41 -7.50 -16.27
C GLY A 637 -0.84 -7.64 -15.39
N TYR A 638 -2.02 -7.28 -15.89
CA TYR A 638 -3.26 -7.29 -15.12
C TYR A 638 -3.79 -8.71 -14.93
N TYR A 639 -4.50 -8.93 -13.84
CA TYR A 639 -5.23 -10.15 -13.54
C TYR A 639 -6.50 -9.87 -12.72
N ASN A 640 -7.41 -10.85 -12.66
CA ASN A 640 -8.72 -10.66 -12.05
C ASN A 640 -8.84 -11.13 -10.60
N VAL A 641 -7.95 -12.00 -10.11
CA VAL A 641 -8.06 -12.61 -8.78
C VAL A 641 -6.72 -12.63 -8.06
N GLU A 642 -6.68 -12.03 -6.87
CA GLU A 642 -5.49 -12.04 -6.03
C GLU A 642 -5.26 -13.39 -5.38
N LYS A 643 -6.31 -13.96 -4.76
CA LYS A 643 -6.24 -15.26 -4.08
C LYS A 643 -7.34 -16.20 -4.54
N LEU A 644 -6.96 -17.35 -5.09
CA LEU A 644 -7.88 -18.43 -5.47
C LEU A 644 -7.53 -19.70 -4.69
N ILE A 645 -8.46 -20.13 -3.82
CA ILE A 645 -8.34 -21.38 -3.05
C ILE A 645 -9.39 -22.36 -3.56
N ILE A 646 -8.94 -23.52 -4.05
CA ILE A 646 -9.79 -24.66 -4.41
C ILE A 646 -9.38 -25.82 -3.51
N ALA A 647 -10.15 -26.07 -2.44
CA ALA A 647 -9.80 -27.07 -1.42
C ALA A 647 -10.90 -28.11 -1.17
N ASN A 648 -10.55 -29.38 -0.97
CA ASN A 648 -11.51 -30.40 -0.52
C ASN A 648 -12.77 -30.52 -1.42
N ASN A 649 -12.64 -30.30 -2.74
CA ASN A 649 -13.76 -30.42 -3.67
C ASN A 649 -13.75 -31.78 -4.39
N THR A 650 -14.92 -32.35 -4.62
CA THR A 650 -15.12 -33.53 -5.47
C THR A 650 -15.60 -33.09 -6.85
N ILE A 651 -14.83 -33.36 -7.91
CA ILE A 651 -15.20 -33.07 -9.29
C ILE A 651 -15.30 -34.39 -10.05
N THR A 652 -16.51 -34.83 -10.38
CA THR A 652 -16.80 -36.14 -11.00
C THR A 652 -17.63 -35.99 -12.26
N GLU A 653 -17.40 -36.80 -13.29
CA GLU A 653 -18.17 -36.74 -14.55
C GLU A 653 -18.22 -35.33 -15.19
N HIS A 654 -17.20 -34.50 -14.92
CA HIS A 654 -17.09 -33.16 -15.47
C HIS A 654 -16.40 -33.18 -16.84
N LYS A 655 -17.00 -32.57 -17.85
CA LYS A 655 -16.46 -32.52 -19.22
C LYS A 655 -15.81 -31.17 -19.58
N GLY A 656 -16.12 -30.11 -18.84
CA GLY A 656 -15.60 -28.76 -19.08
C GLY A 656 -14.19 -28.55 -18.51
N GLN A 657 -13.60 -27.41 -18.84
CA GLN A 657 -12.37 -26.96 -18.20
C GLN A 657 -12.64 -26.53 -16.74
N ILE A 658 -11.80 -26.93 -15.79
CA ILE A 658 -11.98 -26.53 -14.39
C ILE A 658 -11.63 -25.05 -14.19
N LEU A 659 -10.48 -24.61 -14.69
CA LEU A 659 -9.96 -23.28 -14.43
C LEU A 659 -9.27 -22.71 -15.68
N ALA A 660 -9.68 -21.52 -16.10
CA ALA A 660 -8.90 -20.63 -16.96
C ALA A 660 -8.44 -19.43 -16.12
N MET A 661 -7.14 -19.16 -16.09
CA MET A 661 -6.58 -18.04 -15.33
C MET A 661 -5.38 -17.50 -16.09
N GLN A 662 -5.28 -16.18 -16.21
CA GLN A 662 -4.24 -15.56 -17.02
C GLN A 662 -3.75 -14.25 -16.42
N ARG A 663 -2.43 -14.05 -16.47
CA ARG A 663 -1.74 -12.77 -16.30
C ARG A 663 -0.76 -12.66 -17.46
N THR A 664 -0.92 -11.65 -18.31
CA THR A 664 -0.14 -11.51 -19.55
C THR A 664 0.80 -10.31 -19.51
N GLY A 665 1.91 -10.35 -20.25
CA GLY A 665 2.90 -9.28 -20.30
C GLY A 665 4.14 -9.59 -19.46
N ASN A 666 5.06 -8.63 -19.38
CA ASN A 666 6.36 -8.77 -18.71
C ASN A 666 6.43 -8.00 -17.39
N ASP A 667 5.28 -7.67 -16.80
CA ASP A 667 5.26 -6.98 -15.51
C ASP A 667 5.70 -7.91 -14.38
N GLU A 668 6.56 -7.40 -13.50
CA GLU A 668 7.11 -8.10 -12.33
C GLU A 668 6.66 -7.42 -11.02
N SER A 669 5.65 -6.56 -11.09
CA SER A 669 5.28 -5.62 -10.03
C SER A 669 4.14 -6.13 -9.14
N THR A 670 3.65 -7.35 -9.34
CA THR A 670 2.48 -7.89 -8.63
C THR A 670 2.81 -9.11 -7.76
N MET A 671 1.89 -9.41 -6.83
CA MET A 671 1.98 -10.57 -5.93
C MET A 671 1.17 -11.78 -6.44
N GLY A 672 0.06 -11.53 -7.11
CA GLY A 672 -0.85 -12.55 -7.60
C GLY A 672 -0.73 -12.83 -9.11
N PRO A 673 -1.54 -13.77 -9.63
CA PRO A 673 -2.52 -14.57 -8.87
C PRO A 673 -1.89 -15.62 -7.94
N ASN A 674 -2.40 -15.71 -6.71
CA ASN A 674 -2.03 -16.74 -5.74
C ASN A 674 -3.04 -17.91 -5.82
N LEU A 675 -2.65 -18.99 -6.48
CA LEU A 675 -3.47 -20.19 -6.68
C LEU A 675 -3.08 -21.30 -5.70
N SER A 676 -4.05 -21.88 -5.01
CA SER A 676 -3.86 -23.04 -4.14
C SER A 676 -4.90 -24.13 -4.42
N PHE A 677 -4.42 -25.31 -4.84
CA PHE A 677 -5.19 -26.55 -4.83
C PHE A 677 -4.82 -27.36 -3.59
N LEU A 678 -5.76 -27.53 -2.69
CA LEU A 678 -5.55 -28.22 -1.42
C LEU A 678 -6.47 -29.46 -1.38
N GLN A 679 -5.96 -30.56 -0.83
CA GLN A 679 -6.76 -31.77 -0.66
C GLN A 679 -7.72 -31.63 0.51
#